data_AF-A0A918XRB1-F1
#
_entry.id   AF-A0A918XRB1-F1
#
_cell.length_a   1.000
_cell.length_b   1.000
_cell.length_c   1.000
_cell.angle_alpha   90.00
_cell.angle_beta   90.00
_cell.angle_gamma   90.00
#
_symmetry.space_group_name_H-M   'P 1'
#
loop_
_entity.id
_entity.type
_entity.pdbx_description
1 polymer ?
#
loop_
_entity_poly.entity_id
_entity_poly.type
_entity_poly.pdbx_seq_one_letter_code
_entity_poly.pdbx_strand_id
1 'polypeptide(L)'
;MELFFLALLVILMAAALGSGFPVAFALPGSAIVTIGLAALAGTLFEGNPDAFFAQGGPVNWLSAGVTNFRGIYWEVERDTLIAIPLFVFMGIMLQRSKIAEDLLVSMAQLFGPVRGGLGISVVFVGALLAATTGIVGATVVAMGLISLPAMLRNNYSHTLATGTIAASGTLGQIIPPSIVLIILADQLSGAVDQAATARLALYKANTGEFSMPSEFSVTSTSAGDMFMGALLPGLILVGLYMVYILVLSFVRPKTAPAVPFDGAYDRRFAGKVLLALVPPLTLIFVVLGSIITGIATVNQAGAIGAAGAMIMAGYRLYDGRGAFRPAILAVVSVVAILGTLQVVPLNIRQITTDADVIGMIVASIGVVGLLVALGWSGYRTLRIENTLRDVMVETAKTTSLVFIILLGAAMLTASFRAFGGEDLVREFLTGLPGGFWAQFIIVMTVIFVLGFFLDFIEIAVVVVPIVAPILLMDPSANVTAVWLGVMIGLNIQTSFLTPPFGFALFYLRGVAPAMVRTISMYKGVVPFISLQLFALFIVGVIPELVNYIPSRVSLTSVTAPPPKNPRLQACIEDYIAETNAVRGNEIRAAIEKAKGWDLSSLPKRRADEITKAIDNAGKTFAALDEVFVTAKAIDDAAVDYRPLHVKVRAIQDDIRDHKAEIQELRQRLDLAKRFRADDTGYHAALAADRERLESELKQLEASIPDDWEPRHRDFKKVLAEEKRARLTYRRVTDQAYEPIMELIGVLNSTDALLALEDDIRGLAEVIRSDRAPAAKEEAFKEVERQLNEGVADVNAIRSALSSTRRVVSRESDKLEKIEQEFQKVLAILDEEVAWRTAAKRALLPELTAYDAAIKYTIGLRLLNRMPDDIAIEIAACQAHHRDISLYF
;
A
#
# COMPACT_ATOMS: atom_id res chain seq x y z
N MET A 1 15.12 -30.79 21.44
CA MET A 1 15.50 -31.49 20.19
C MET A 1 15.05 -30.73 18.95
N GLU A 2 13.93 -30.01 18.98
CA GLU A 2 13.50 -29.08 17.90
C GLU A 2 14.60 -28.08 17.50
N LEU A 3 15.23 -27.42 18.47
CA LEU A 3 16.35 -26.49 18.22
C LEU A 3 17.55 -27.15 17.52
N PHE A 4 17.76 -28.46 17.69
CA PHE A 4 18.81 -29.19 16.96
C PHE A 4 18.46 -29.30 15.48
N PHE A 5 17.21 -29.64 15.15
CA PHE A 5 16.76 -29.69 13.76
C PHE A 5 16.67 -28.30 13.14
N LEU A 6 16.29 -27.28 13.92
CA LEU A 6 16.38 -25.88 13.49
C LEU A 6 17.82 -25.48 13.16
N ALA A 7 18.79 -25.79 14.04
CA ALA A 7 20.20 -25.55 13.79
C ALA A 7 20.70 -26.33 12.57
N LEU A 8 20.28 -27.60 12.42
CA LEU A 8 20.60 -28.42 11.25
C LEU A 8 20.06 -27.81 9.96
N LEU A 9 18.82 -27.29 9.96
CA LEU A 9 18.24 -26.57 8.83
C LEU A 9 19.11 -25.39 8.41
N VAL A 10 19.46 -24.53 9.38
CA VAL A 10 20.28 -23.33 9.13
C VAL A 10 21.68 -23.71 8.65
N ILE A 11 22.31 -24.73 9.26
CA ILE A 11 23.64 -25.20 8.86
C ILE A 11 23.63 -25.80 7.46
N LEU A 12 22.65 -26.65 7.14
CA LEU A 12 22.52 -27.24 5.80
C LEU A 12 22.29 -26.16 4.75
N MET A 13 21.42 -25.20 5.04
CA MET A 13 21.18 -24.05 4.17
C MET A 13 22.46 -23.24 3.98
N ALA A 14 23.13 -22.84 5.06
CA ALA A 14 24.36 -22.05 5.01
C ALA A 14 25.51 -22.80 4.29
N ALA A 15 25.64 -24.11 4.50
CA ALA A 15 26.62 -24.94 3.82
C ALA A 15 26.33 -25.07 2.32
N ALA A 16 25.07 -25.29 1.93
CA ALA A 16 24.66 -25.35 0.54
C ALA A 16 24.93 -24.01 -0.17
N LEU A 17 24.53 -22.90 0.44
CA LEU A 17 24.77 -21.54 -0.09
C LEU A 17 26.27 -21.22 -0.16
N GLY A 18 27.02 -21.51 0.90
CA GLY A 18 28.48 -21.29 0.96
C GLY A 18 29.28 -22.12 -0.04
N SER A 19 28.76 -23.28 -0.45
CA SER A 19 29.36 -24.11 -1.51
C SER A 19 29.11 -23.56 -2.93
N GLY A 20 28.30 -22.50 -3.07
CA GLY A 20 27.88 -21.97 -4.36
C GLY A 20 26.78 -22.78 -5.03
N PHE A 21 26.07 -23.62 -4.28
CA PHE A 21 24.94 -24.39 -4.80
C PHE A 21 23.77 -23.44 -5.15
N PRO A 22 23.04 -23.65 -6.26
CA PRO A 22 21.98 -22.71 -6.65
C PRO A 22 20.90 -22.61 -5.58
N VAL A 23 20.57 -21.38 -5.22
CA VAL A 23 19.69 -21.08 -4.06
C VAL A 23 18.29 -21.65 -4.24
N ALA A 24 17.79 -21.63 -5.48
CA ALA A 24 16.56 -22.29 -5.92
C ALA A 24 16.41 -23.74 -5.42
N PHE A 25 17.52 -24.46 -5.25
CA PHE A 25 17.53 -25.83 -4.71
C PHE A 25 18.04 -25.90 -3.27
N ALA A 26 18.89 -24.98 -2.84
CA ALA A 26 19.41 -24.95 -1.48
C ALA A 26 18.30 -24.75 -0.44
N LEU A 27 17.41 -23.76 -0.63
CA LEU A 27 16.33 -23.45 0.33
C LEU A 27 15.32 -24.60 0.51
N PRO A 28 14.68 -25.13 -0.56
CA PRO A 28 13.76 -26.25 -0.39
C PRO A 28 14.49 -27.54 -0.04
N GLY A 29 15.72 -27.74 -0.53
CA GLY A 29 16.52 -28.93 -0.25
C GLY A 29 16.86 -29.06 1.23
N SER A 30 17.34 -27.98 1.87
CA SER A 30 17.61 -28.00 3.31
C SER A 30 16.33 -28.23 4.13
N ALA A 31 15.21 -27.60 3.73
CA ALA A 31 13.90 -27.80 4.34
C ALA A 31 13.43 -29.27 4.29
N ILE A 32 13.43 -29.87 3.10
CA ILE A 32 13.03 -31.26 2.86
C ILE A 32 13.92 -32.22 3.66
N VAL A 33 15.24 -32.04 3.59
CA VAL A 33 16.19 -32.93 4.26
C VAL A 33 16.02 -32.87 5.77
N THR A 34 15.95 -31.67 6.37
CA THR A 34 15.80 -31.55 7.82
C THR A 34 14.47 -32.12 8.31
N ILE A 35 13.36 -31.85 7.62
CA ILE A 35 12.06 -32.39 8.02
C ILE A 35 11.99 -33.90 7.84
N GLY A 36 12.55 -34.44 6.77
CA GLY A 36 12.64 -35.88 6.56
C GLY A 36 13.46 -36.55 7.68
N LEU A 37 14.59 -35.96 8.05
CA LEU A 37 15.41 -36.44 9.16
C LEU A 37 14.71 -36.31 10.51
N ALA A 38 13.98 -35.22 10.76
CA ALA A 38 13.22 -35.03 11.99
C ALA A 38 12.08 -36.06 12.11
N ALA A 39 11.32 -36.29 11.04
CA ALA A 39 10.26 -37.29 11.01
C ALA A 39 10.79 -38.72 11.18
N LEU A 40 11.91 -39.04 10.52
CA LEU A 40 12.55 -40.35 10.63
C LEU A 40 13.14 -40.57 12.03
N ALA A 41 13.80 -39.56 12.61
CA ALA A 41 14.27 -39.63 13.97
C ALA A 41 13.10 -39.75 14.96
N GLY A 42 12.01 -39.01 14.77
CA GLY A 42 10.84 -39.06 15.64
C GLY A 42 10.20 -40.46 15.67
N THR A 43 10.06 -41.08 14.49
CA THR A 43 9.55 -42.46 14.38
C THR A 43 10.50 -43.50 14.99
N LEU A 44 11.82 -43.35 14.82
CA LEU A 44 12.80 -44.32 15.34
C LEU A 44 13.04 -44.21 16.85
N PHE A 45 13.12 -43.00 17.40
CA PHE A 45 13.51 -42.77 18.79
C PHE A 45 12.32 -42.56 19.73
N GLU A 46 11.22 -41.98 19.25
CA GLU A 46 10.05 -41.65 20.08
C GLU A 46 8.77 -42.36 19.64
N GLY A 47 8.80 -43.12 18.53
CA GLY A 47 7.62 -43.83 18.01
C GLY A 47 6.55 -42.92 17.39
N ASN A 48 6.83 -41.62 17.27
CA ASN A 48 5.90 -40.63 16.70
C ASN A 48 6.64 -39.71 15.71
N PRO A 49 6.20 -39.61 14.44
CA PRO A 49 6.81 -38.70 13.45
C PRO A 49 6.73 -37.22 13.84
N ASP A 50 5.80 -36.82 14.70
CA ASP A 50 5.58 -35.42 15.10
C ASP A 50 6.45 -35.01 16.31
N ALA A 51 7.21 -35.93 16.90
CA ALA A 51 7.92 -35.74 18.17
C ALA A 51 8.90 -34.54 18.21
N PHE A 52 9.49 -34.16 17.08
CA PHE A 52 10.51 -33.12 17.01
C PHE A 52 10.05 -31.84 16.29
N PHE A 53 8.74 -31.60 16.28
CA PHE A 53 8.11 -30.41 15.72
C PHE A 53 7.47 -29.58 16.82
N ALA A 54 7.78 -28.28 16.86
CA ALA A 54 7.20 -27.33 17.80
C ALA A 54 5.73 -27.04 17.45
N GLN A 55 5.44 -26.93 16.15
CA GLN A 55 4.10 -26.63 15.64
C GLN A 55 3.77 -27.54 14.45
N GLY A 56 2.68 -28.30 14.59
CA GLY A 56 2.23 -29.25 13.57
C GLY A 56 3.10 -30.50 13.48
N GLY A 57 3.05 -31.17 12.33
CA GLY A 57 3.80 -32.40 12.04
C GLY A 57 4.27 -32.43 10.57
N PRO A 58 5.02 -33.46 10.12
CA PRO A 58 5.58 -33.54 8.77
C PRO A 58 4.52 -33.44 7.68
N VAL A 59 3.33 -34.02 7.93
CA VAL A 59 2.20 -33.98 6.98
C VAL A 59 1.63 -32.58 6.86
N ASN A 60 1.53 -31.83 7.97
CA ASN A 60 1.05 -30.46 7.98
C ASN A 60 2.03 -29.51 7.28
N TRP A 61 3.34 -29.75 7.44
CA TRP A 61 4.34 -29.02 6.66
C TRP A 61 4.23 -29.32 5.17
N LEU A 62 4.07 -30.60 4.79
CA LEU A 62 3.96 -30.99 3.39
C LEU A 62 2.68 -30.39 2.77
N SER A 63 1.55 -30.43 3.49
CA SER A 63 0.31 -29.83 3.04
C SER A 63 0.45 -28.31 2.93
N ALA A 64 1.04 -27.62 3.91
CA ALA A 64 1.32 -26.18 3.83
C ALA A 64 2.25 -25.84 2.65
N GLY A 65 3.29 -26.63 2.40
CA GLY A 65 4.18 -26.49 1.25
C GLY A 65 3.43 -26.64 -0.08
N VAL A 66 2.54 -27.63 -0.19
CA VAL A 66 1.69 -27.84 -1.39
C VAL A 66 0.65 -26.73 -1.54
N THR A 67 0.04 -26.26 -0.46
CA THR A 67 -0.93 -25.15 -0.50
C THR A 67 -0.24 -23.85 -0.92
N ASN A 68 0.95 -23.56 -0.38
CA ASN A 68 1.76 -22.42 -0.80
C ASN A 68 2.23 -22.54 -2.26
N PHE A 69 2.62 -23.74 -2.70
CA PHE A 69 2.93 -24.01 -4.11
C PHE A 69 1.72 -23.66 -5.00
N ARG A 70 0.54 -24.13 -4.61
CA ARG A 70 -0.71 -23.86 -5.33
C ARG A 70 -1.04 -22.37 -5.30
N GLY A 71 -0.86 -21.69 -4.18
CA GLY A 71 -1.11 -20.24 -4.07
C GLY A 71 -0.19 -19.41 -4.98
N ILE A 72 1.09 -19.76 -5.10
CA ILE A 72 2.03 -19.02 -5.95
C ILE A 72 1.70 -19.17 -7.46
N TYR A 73 1.23 -20.34 -7.91
CA TYR A 73 1.00 -20.63 -9.34
C TYR A 73 -0.46 -20.60 -9.79
N TRP A 74 -1.43 -20.80 -8.89
CA TRP A 74 -2.83 -21.04 -9.23
C TRP A 74 -3.79 -20.02 -8.62
N GLU A 75 -3.42 -19.31 -7.54
CA GLU A 75 -4.25 -18.21 -7.05
C GLU A 75 -4.09 -17.00 -7.98
N VAL A 76 -5.13 -16.79 -8.79
CA VAL A 76 -5.33 -15.60 -9.61
C VAL A 76 -5.30 -14.31 -8.77
N GLU A 77 -5.46 -14.41 -7.45
CA GLU A 77 -5.50 -13.27 -6.52
C GLU A 77 -4.13 -12.63 -6.22
N ARG A 78 -2.99 -13.31 -6.46
CA ARG A 78 -1.65 -12.67 -6.36
C ARG A 78 -1.26 -11.96 -7.65
N ASP A 79 -2.12 -11.05 -8.11
CA ASP A 79 -1.97 -10.25 -9.33
C ASP A 79 -0.62 -9.51 -9.42
N THR A 80 0.01 -9.23 -8.27
CA THR A 80 1.31 -8.53 -8.16
C THR A 80 2.46 -9.32 -8.76
N LEU A 81 2.50 -10.65 -8.62
CA LEU A 81 3.61 -11.48 -9.10
C LEU A 81 3.59 -11.66 -10.62
N ILE A 82 2.42 -11.56 -11.26
CA ILE A 82 2.27 -11.58 -12.73
C ILE A 82 2.98 -10.37 -13.37
N ALA A 83 3.11 -9.27 -12.63
CA ALA A 83 3.81 -8.09 -13.11
C ALA A 83 5.32 -8.33 -13.30
N ILE A 84 5.94 -9.24 -12.54
CA ILE A 84 7.39 -9.52 -12.59
C ILE A 84 7.83 -9.89 -14.02
N PRO A 85 7.29 -10.95 -14.68
CA PRO A 85 7.69 -11.28 -16.05
C PRO A 85 7.47 -10.15 -17.06
N LEU A 86 6.43 -9.33 -16.90
CA LEU A 86 6.14 -8.22 -17.82
C LEU A 86 7.18 -7.09 -17.68
N PHE A 87 7.57 -6.76 -16.45
CA PHE A 87 8.63 -5.78 -16.19
C PHE A 87 10.02 -6.30 -16.58
N VAL A 88 10.31 -7.57 -16.31
CA VAL A 88 11.54 -8.24 -16.78
C VAL A 88 11.62 -8.19 -18.30
N PHE A 89 10.52 -8.52 -19.00
CA PHE A 89 10.44 -8.45 -20.46
C PHE A 89 10.72 -7.03 -20.98
N MET A 90 10.03 -6.03 -20.41
CA MET A 90 10.21 -4.62 -20.76
C MET A 90 11.69 -4.20 -20.64
N GLY A 91 12.30 -4.53 -19.50
CA GLY A 91 13.69 -4.23 -19.20
C GLY A 91 14.68 -4.83 -20.20
N ILE A 92 14.60 -6.15 -20.40
CA ILE A 92 15.50 -6.87 -21.31
C ILE A 92 15.30 -6.37 -22.75
N MET A 93 14.05 -6.08 -23.15
CA MET A 93 13.75 -5.53 -24.48
C MET A 93 14.41 -4.16 -24.71
N LEU A 94 14.36 -3.26 -23.72
CA LEU A 94 15.01 -1.95 -23.80
C LEU A 94 16.54 -2.05 -23.81
N GLN A 95 17.10 -2.98 -23.05
CA GLN A 95 18.53 -3.26 -23.05
C GLN A 95 19.00 -3.82 -24.40
N ARG A 96 18.27 -4.79 -24.96
CA ARG A 96 18.63 -5.45 -26.22
C ARG A 96 18.39 -4.59 -27.47
N SER A 97 17.55 -3.57 -27.37
CA SER A 97 17.24 -2.66 -28.48
C SER A 97 18.26 -1.52 -28.69
N LYS A 98 19.41 -1.55 -27.98
CA LYS A 98 20.49 -0.55 -28.05
C LYS A 98 20.10 0.87 -27.60
N ILE A 99 18.88 1.06 -27.07
CA ILE A 99 18.40 2.33 -26.53
C ILE A 99 19.30 2.83 -25.39
N ALA A 100 19.75 1.91 -24.53
CA ALA A 100 20.68 2.18 -23.44
C ALA A 100 22.00 2.84 -23.90
N GLU A 101 22.55 2.34 -25.01
CA GLU A 101 23.81 2.83 -25.57
C GLU A 101 23.64 4.26 -26.12
N ASP A 102 22.56 4.51 -26.87
CA ASP A 102 22.26 5.83 -27.43
C ASP A 102 21.98 6.89 -26.37
N LEU A 103 21.26 6.50 -25.32
CA LEU A 103 21.02 7.33 -24.14
C LEU A 103 22.35 7.72 -23.51
N LEU A 104 23.23 6.75 -23.26
CA LEU A 104 24.53 7.01 -22.65
C LEU A 104 25.37 7.95 -23.51
N VAL A 105 25.48 7.68 -24.81
CA VAL A 105 26.26 8.53 -25.72
C VAL A 105 25.68 9.94 -25.79
N SER A 106 24.36 10.08 -25.88
CA SER A 106 23.71 11.40 -25.96
C SER A 106 23.86 12.18 -24.66
N MET A 107 23.72 11.53 -23.50
CA MET A 107 23.93 12.17 -22.19
C MET A 107 25.40 12.49 -21.93
N ALA A 108 26.34 11.65 -22.39
CA ALA A 108 27.77 11.92 -22.32
C ALA A 108 28.15 13.16 -23.15
N GLN A 109 27.53 13.33 -24.32
CA GLN A 109 27.73 14.54 -25.14
C GLN A 109 27.08 15.78 -24.53
N LEU A 110 25.92 15.62 -23.87
CA LEU A 110 25.20 16.71 -23.21
C LEU A 110 25.99 17.26 -22.01
N PHE A 111 26.47 16.38 -21.13
CA PHE A 111 27.20 16.78 -19.92
C PHE A 111 28.72 16.83 -20.12
N GLY A 112 29.25 16.42 -21.28
CA GLY A 112 30.68 16.31 -21.57
C GLY A 112 31.55 17.52 -21.16
N PRO A 113 31.16 18.78 -21.48
CA PRO A 113 31.96 19.96 -21.12
C PRO A 113 32.07 20.20 -19.62
N VAL A 114 31.13 19.67 -18.83
CA VAL A 114 31.14 19.81 -17.38
C VAL A 114 32.15 18.82 -16.82
N ARG A 115 33.00 19.26 -15.89
CA ARG A 115 33.91 18.36 -15.16
C ARG A 115 33.07 17.32 -14.39
N GLY A 116 33.45 16.05 -14.47
CA GLY A 116 32.63 14.97 -13.94
C GLY A 116 31.40 14.61 -14.78
N GLY A 117 31.14 15.32 -15.89
CA GLY A 117 29.95 15.18 -16.72
C GLY A 117 29.67 13.77 -17.20
N LEU A 118 30.67 13.04 -17.70
CA LEU A 118 30.50 11.65 -18.12
C LEU A 118 30.08 10.73 -16.97
N GLY A 119 30.57 10.96 -15.75
CA GLY A 119 30.15 10.21 -14.56
C GLY A 119 28.70 10.53 -14.16
N ILE A 120 28.30 11.79 -14.26
CA ILE A 120 26.91 12.22 -14.08
C ILE A 120 26.00 11.55 -15.12
N SER A 121 26.42 11.49 -16.37
CA SER A 121 25.70 10.77 -17.43
C SER A 121 25.52 9.29 -17.12
N VAL A 122 26.55 8.63 -16.56
CA VAL A 122 26.45 7.22 -16.14
C VAL A 122 25.43 7.05 -15.01
N VAL A 123 25.44 7.91 -14.00
CA VAL A 123 24.45 7.86 -12.90
C VAL A 123 23.03 8.08 -13.44
N PHE A 124 22.85 9.09 -14.28
CA PHE A 124 21.53 9.44 -14.82
C PHE A 124 20.97 8.35 -15.76
N VAL A 125 21.78 7.90 -16.73
CA VAL A 125 21.36 6.82 -17.64
C VAL A 125 21.21 5.51 -16.88
N GLY A 126 22.11 5.21 -15.94
CA GLY A 126 22.00 4.03 -15.12
C GLY A 126 20.75 4.05 -14.24
N ALA A 127 20.35 5.20 -13.67
CA ALA A 127 19.08 5.37 -12.95
C ALA A 127 17.86 5.15 -13.86
N LEU A 128 17.89 5.68 -15.08
CA LEU A 128 16.82 5.51 -16.06
C LEU A 128 16.66 4.06 -16.51
N LEU A 129 17.77 3.38 -16.78
CA LEU A 129 17.78 1.98 -17.18
C LEU A 129 17.40 1.06 -16.01
N ALA A 130 17.94 1.35 -14.83
CA ALA A 130 17.59 0.71 -13.57
C ALA A 130 16.07 0.67 -13.35
N ALA A 131 15.40 1.80 -13.53
CA ALA A 131 13.95 1.92 -13.43
C ALA A 131 13.21 0.98 -14.39
N THR A 132 13.80 0.65 -15.54
CA THR A 132 13.13 -0.18 -16.55
C THR A 132 13.44 -1.66 -16.43
N THR A 133 14.64 -2.01 -15.94
CA THR A 133 15.10 -3.41 -15.89
C THR A 133 14.78 -4.09 -14.58
N GLY A 134 14.88 -3.39 -13.45
CA GLY A 134 14.73 -3.97 -12.10
C GLY A 134 15.74 -5.08 -11.78
N ILE A 135 16.68 -5.39 -12.69
CA ILE A 135 17.67 -6.47 -12.56
C ILE A 135 19.05 -5.82 -12.49
N VAL A 136 19.57 -5.76 -11.27
CA VAL A 136 20.85 -5.09 -10.99
C VAL A 136 21.99 -5.73 -11.76
N GLY A 137 22.09 -7.06 -11.79
CA GLY A 137 23.23 -7.74 -12.42
C GLY A 137 23.34 -7.48 -13.91
N ALA A 138 22.23 -7.60 -14.65
CA ALA A 138 22.19 -7.30 -16.07
C ALA A 138 22.56 -5.84 -16.37
N THR A 139 22.07 -4.90 -15.54
CA THR A 139 22.34 -3.46 -15.70
C THR A 139 23.81 -3.14 -15.44
N VAL A 140 24.40 -3.69 -14.38
CA VAL A 140 25.83 -3.49 -14.05
C VAL A 140 26.73 -4.07 -15.15
N VAL A 141 26.41 -5.26 -15.67
CA VAL A 141 27.14 -5.90 -16.78
C VAL A 141 27.04 -5.04 -18.05
N ALA A 142 25.84 -4.61 -18.42
CA ALA A 142 25.62 -3.78 -19.60
C ALA A 142 26.34 -2.43 -19.50
N MET A 143 26.16 -1.71 -18.38
CA MET A 143 26.86 -0.45 -18.14
C MET A 143 28.38 -0.65 -18.00
N GLY A 144 28.83 -1.79 -17.47
CA GLY A 144 30.25 -2.14 -17.43
C GLY A 144 30.84 -2.31 -18.83
N LEU A 145 30.14 -2.97 -19.75
CA LEU A 145 30.61 -3.17 -21.13
C LEU A 145 30.61 -1.86 -21.95
N ILE A 146 29.64 -0.97 -21.71
CA ILE A 146 29.47 0.25 -22.50
C ILE A 146 30.22 1.45 -21.87
N SER A 147 29.97 1.72 -20.59
CA SER A 147 30.42 2.94 -19.91
C SER A 147 31.86 2.86 -19.42
N LEU A 148 32.32 1.69 -18.94
CA LEU A 148 33.67 1.58 -18.37
C LEU A 148 34.77 1.88 -19.41
N PRO A 149 34.75 1.32 -20.65
CA PRO A 149 35.74 1.67 -21.66
C PRO A 149 35.68 3.15 -22.04
N ALA A 150 34.48 3.74 -22.11
CA ALA A 150 34.30 5.16 -22.42
C ALA A 150 34.91 6.07 -21.34
N MET A 151 34.73 5.74 -20.05
CA MET A 151 35.32 6.49 -18.93
C MET A 151 36.85 6.36 -18.92
N LEU A 152 37.38 5.15 -19.11
CA LEU A 152 38.83 4.91 -19.11
C LEU A 152 39.54 5.61 -20.28
N ARG A 153 38.94 5.62 -21.49
CA ARG A 153 39.47 6.37 -22.64
C ARG A 153 39.56 7.88 -22.39
N ASN A 154 38.68 8.41 -21.55
CA ASN A 154 38.66 9.82 -21.15
C ASN A 154 39.44 10.08 -19.85
N ASN A 155 40.37 9.21 -19.47
CA ASN A 155 41.25 9.38 -18.31
C ASN A 155 40.52 9.52 -16.95
N TYR A 156 39.33 8.94 -16.81
CA TYR A 156 38.71 8.83 -15.48
C TYR A 156 39.52 7.86 -14.61
N SER A 157 39.59 8.16 -13.30
CA SER A 157 40.24 7.24 -12.36
C SER A 157 39.50 5.89 -12.29
N HIS A 158 40.26 4.79 -12.24
CA HIS A 158 39.68 3.44 -12.20
C HIS A 158 38.69 3.28 -11.04
N THR A 159 39.04 3.85 -9.89
CA THR A 159 38.26 3.85 -8.66
C THR A 159 36.91 4.56 -8.84
N LEU A 160 36.89 5.79 -9.38
CA LEU A 160 35.64 6.51 -9.60
C LEU A 160 34.79 5.85 -10.68
N ALA A 161 35.38 5.41 -11.79
CA ALA A 161 34.65 4.82 -12.90
C ALA A 161 33.93 3.53 -12.47
N THR A 162 34.65 2.63 -11.79
CA THR A 162 34.07 1.37 -11.32
C THR A 162 33.05 1.56 -10.20
N GLY A 163 33.33 2.45 -9.24
CA GLY A 163 32.40 2.80 -8.17
C GLY A 163 31.09 3.38 -8.71
N THR A 164 31.19 4.32 -9.66
CA THR A 164 30.01 4.97 -10.27
C THR A 164 29.14 3.97 -11.03
N ILE A 165 29.75 3.08 -11.82
CA ILE A 165 29.00 2.06 -12.59
C ILE A 165 28.34 1.04 -11.66
N ALA A 166 29.08 0.53 -10.67
CA ALA A 166 28.52 -0.43 -9.71
C ALA A 166 27.36 0.20 -8.93
N ALA A 167 27.57 1.38 -8.35
CA ALA A 167 26.55 2.08 -7.57
C ALA A 167 25.32 2.40 -8.42
N SER A 168 25.52 2.93 -9.62
CA SER A 168 24.42 3.28 -10.52
C SER A 168 23.61 2.06 -10.97
N GLY A 169 24.23 0.89 -11.15
CA GLY A 169 23.50 -0.31 -11.52
C GLY A 169 22.59 -0.85 -10.40
N THR A 170 22.90 -0.57 -9.13
CA THR A 170 22.05 -0.98 -8.00
C THR A 170 20.83 -0.09 -7.80
N LEU A 171 20.78 1.08 -8.45
CA LEU A 171 19.62 1.99 -8.38
C LEU A 171 18.31 1.30 -8.81
N GLY A 172 18.39 0.23 -9.61
CA GLY A 172 17.22 -0.54 -10.07
C GLY A 172 16.47 -1.26 -8.97
N GLN A 173 17.04 -1.36 -7.77
CA GLN A 173 16.35 -1.92 -6.62
C GLN A 173 15.33 -0.94 -6.02
N ILE A 174 15.60 0.37 -6.06
CA ILE A 174 14.77 1.38 -5.39
C ILE A 174 13.98 2.26 -6.36
N ILE A 175 14.49 2.51 -7.57
CA ILE A 175 13.82 3.39 -8.53
C ILE A 175 12.67 2.62 -9.21
N PRO A 176 11.41 3.09 -9.09
CA PRO A 176 10.28 2.42 -9.72
C PRO A 176 10.27 2.51 -11.26
N PRO A 177 9.70 1.52 -11.97
CA PRO A 177 9.18 0.24 -11.49
C PRO A 177 10.28 -0.77 -11.09
N SER A 178 10.25 -1.25 -9.84
CA SER A 178 11.28 -2.15 -9.28
C SER A 178 10.71 -3.52 -8.93
N ILE A 179 11.37 -4.58 -9.40
CA ILE A 179 11.03 -5.98 -9.04
C ILE A 179 11.21 -6.21 -7.53
N VAL A 180 12.23 -5.60 -6.93
CA VAL A 180 12.49 -5.70 -5.49
C VAL A 180 11.30 -5.17 -4.70
N LEU A 181 10.79 -4.00 -5.08
CA LEU A 181 9.64 -3.38 -4.40
C LEU A 181 8.33 -4.16 -4.64
N ILE A 182 8.15 -4.78 -5.81
CA ILE A 182 7.00 -5.66 -6.07
C ILE A 182 7.00 -6.85 -5.10
N ILE A 183 8.15 -7.51 -4.94
CA ILE A 183 8.28 -8.67 -4.05
C ILE A 183 8.13 -8.22 -2.59
N LEU A 184 8.79 -7.14 -2.18
CA LEU A 184 8.65 -6.60 -0.83
C LEU A 184 7.20 -6.21 -0.51
N ALA A 185 6.45 -5.64 -1.45
CA ALA A 185 5.05 -5.31 -1.25
C ALA A 185 4.19 -6.54 -0.93
N ASP A 186 4.38 -7.64 -1.68
CA ASP A 186 3.67 -8.90 -1.46
C ASP A 186 4.03 -9.53 -0.10
N GLN A 187 5.32 -9.58 0.22
CA GLN A 187 5.79 -10.17 1.48
C GLN A 187 5.39 -9.32 2.70
N LEU A 188 5.41 -7.99 2.57
CA LEU A 188 4.96 -7.09 3.62
C LEU A 188 3.45 -7.08 3.78
N SER A 189 2.66 -7.27 2.72
CA SER A 189 1.21 -7.40 2.85
C SER A 189 0.86 -8.59 3.76
N GLY A 190 1.47 -9.75 3.50
CA GLY A 190 1.30 -10.93 4.36
C GLY A 190 1.82 -10.72 5.79
N ALA A 191 2.90 -9.94 5.96
CA ALA A 191 3.43 -9.61 7.28
C ALA A 191 2.53 -8.63 8.06
N VAL A 192 1.90 -7.69 7.37
CA VAL A 192 0.93 -6.75 7.94
C VAL A 192 -0.29 -7.50 8.49
N ASP A 193 -0.81 -8.48 7.75
CA ASP A 193 -1.96 -9.26 8.19
C ASP A 193 -1.64 -10.07 9.46
N GLN A 194 -0.43 -10.64 9.53
CA GLN A 194 0.06 -11.33 10.72
C GLN A 194 0.23 -10.36 11.91
N ALA A 195 0.85 -9.21 11.69
CA ALA A 195 1.02 -8.19 12.72
C ALA A 195 -0.32 -7.63 13.22
N ALA A 196 -1.28 -7.40 12.32
CA ALA A 196 -2.63 -6.94 12.67
C ALA A 196 -3.37 -7.97 13.51
N THR A 197 -3.25 -9.26 13.17
CA THR A 197 -3.83 -10.36 13.96
C THR A 197 -3.18 -10.46 15.33
N ALA A 198 -1.85 -10.32 15.41
CA ALA A 198 -1.12 -10.32 16.68
C ALA A 198 -1.48 -9.13 17.57
N ARG A 199 -1.60 -7.92 17.00
CA ARG A 199 -2.09 -6.73 17.69
C ARG A 199 -3.52 -6.92 18.23
N LEU A 200 -4.42 -7.51 17.42
CA LEU A 200 -5.78 -7.82 17.86
C LEU A 200 -5.80 -8.78 19.06
N ALA A 201 -4.95 -9.82 19.03
CA ALA A 201 -4.82 -10.76 20.14
C ALA A 201 -4.31 -10.08 21.42
N LEU A 202 -3.30 -9.20 21.31
CA LEU A 202 -2.78 -8.41 22.44
C LEU A 202 -3.85 -7.47 23.01
N TYR A 203 -4.56 -6.75 22.15
CA TYR A 203 -5.63 -5.84 22.58
C TYR A 203 -6.75 -6.58 23.31
N LYS A 204 -7.17 -7.74 22.78
CA LYS A 204 -8.17 -8.59 23.44
C LYS A 204 -7.69 -9.07 24.81
N ALA A 205 -6.43 -9.47 24.93
CA ALA A 205 -5.85 -9.91 26.21
C ALA A 205 -5.82 -8.79 27.26
N ASN A 206 -5.49 -7.56 26.85
CA ASN A 206 -5.32 -6.43 27.76
C ASN A 206 -6.64 -5.71 28.12
N THR A 207 -7.56 -5.59 27.16
CA THR A 207 -8.82 -4.84 27.34
C THR A 207 -10.03 -5.73 27.61
N GLY A 208 -9.97 -7.00 27.22
CA GLY A 208 -11.12 -7.91 27.20
C GLY A 208 -12.09 -7.69 26.04
N GLU A 209 -11.85 -6.69 25.17
CA GLU A 209 -12.69 -6.39 24.01
C GLU A 209 -12.28 -7.25 22.80
N PHE A 210 -13.27 -7.85 22.10
CA PHE A 210 -13.01 -8.72 20.95
C PHE A 210 -12.72 -7.97 19.63
N SER A 211 -13.07 -6.69 19.54
CA SER A 211 -12.85 -5.88 18.34
C SER A 211 -11.97 -4.67 18.66
N MET A 212 -10.83 -4.59 17.99
CA MET A 212 -9.94 -3.44 18.05
C MET A 212 -10.45 -2.32 17.11
N PRO A 213 -10.42 -1.05 17.55
CA PRO A 213 -10.63 0.09 16.67
C PRO A 213 -9.68 0.09 15.46
N SER A 214 -10.18 0.46 14.27
CA SER A 214 -9.39 0.46 13.03
C SER A 214 -8.27 1.52 13.00
N GLU A 215 -8.25 2.45 13.95
CA GLU A 215 -7.18 3.42 14.17
C GLU A 215 -5.90 2.78 14.74
N PHE A 216 -5.98 1.63 15.39
CA PHE A 216 -4.84 0.92 15.97
C PHE A 216 -4.30 -0.23 15.11
N SER A 217 -5.01 -0.59 14.03
CA SER A 217 -4.58 -1.64 13.13
C SER A 217 -3.48 -1.18 12.19
N VAL A 218 -2.62 -2.12 11.79
CA VAL A 218 -1.52 -1.86 10.86
C VAL A 218 -2.08 -1.50 9.48
N THR A 219 -1.42 -0.57 8.78
CA THR A 219 -1.82 -0.17 7.42
C THR A 219 -1.25 -1.16 6.41
N SER A 220 -2.14 -1.75 5.60
CA SER A 220 -1.75 -2.64 4.49
C SER A 220 -0.96 -1.87 3.43
N THR A 221 -0.21 -2.60 2.61
CA THR A 221 0.61 -2.02 1.54
C THR A 221 0.28 -2.68 0.21
N SER A 222 0.36 -1.91 -0.86
CA SER A 222 0.34 -2.43 -2.24
C SER A 222 1.67 -2.17 -2.95
N ALA A 223 1.89 -2.82 -4.09
CA ALA A 223 3.07 -2.54 -4.93
C ALA A 223 3.06 -1.10 -5.49
N GLY A 224 1.88 -0.52 -5.73
CA GLY A 224 1.73 0.88 -6.13
C GLY A 224 2.18 1.84 -5.02
N ASP A 225 1.78 1.57 -3.77
CA ASP A 225 2.19 2.38 -2.61
C ASP A 225 3.70 2.32 -2.39
N MET A 226 4.29 1.13 -2.56
CA MET A 226 5.74 0.96 -2.49
C MET A 226 6.48 1.74 -3.57
N PHE A 227 5.96 1.77 -4.81
CA PHE A 227 6.54 2.58 -5.88
C PHE A 227 6.45 4.08 -5.56
N MET A 228 5.29 4.55 -5.10
CA MET A 228 5.10 5.95 -4.70
C MET A 228 6.02 6.35 -3.56
N GLY A 229 6.15 5.48 -2.54
CA GLY A 229 6.99 5.75 -1.38
C GLY A 229 8.48 5.66 -1.65
N ALA A 230 8.92 4.84 -2.62
CA ALA A 230 10.33 4.73 -2.99
C ALA A 230 10.81 5.82 -3.97
N LEU A 231 9.89 6.49 -4.67
CA LEU A 231 10.23 7.45 -5.72
C LEU A 231 11.11 8.61 -5.20
N LEU A 232 10.69 9.26 -4.11
CA LEU A 232 11.41 10.40 -3.55
C LEU A 232 12.77 9.99 -2.95
N PRO A 233 12.87 8.95 -2.10
CA PRO A 233 14.16 8.40 -1.68
C PRO A 233 15.09 8.01 -2.82
N GLY A 234 14.55 7.40 -3.89
CA GLY A 234 15.32 7.03 -5.07
C GLY A 234 15.91 8.25 -5.79
N LEU A 235 15.11 9.31 -5.97
CA LEU A 235 15.58 10.58 -6.56
C LEU A 235 16.60 11.29 -5.67
N ILE A 236 16.42 11.26 -4.35
CA ILE A 236 17.40 11.79 -3.39
C ILE A 236 18.74 11.07 -3.56
N LEU A 237 18.72 9.73 -3.67
CA LEU A 237 19.94 8.96 -3.83
C LEU A 237 20.68 9.27 -5.16
N VAL A 238 19.93 9.38 -6.27
CA VAL A 238 20.48 9.82 -7.57
C VAL A 238 21.11 11.21 -7.43
N GLY A 239 20.40 12.13 -6.78
CA GLY A 239 20.89 13.48 -6.51
C GLY A 239 22.18 13.49 -5.70
N LEU A 240 22.24 12.72 -4.61
CA LEU A 240 23.43 12.58 -3.77
C LEU A 240 24.64 12.05 -4.57
N TYR A 241 24.43 11.08 -5.46
CA TYR A 241 25.49 10.56 -6.34
C TYR A 241 25.99 11.61 -7.34
N MET A 242 25.08 12.33 -7.98
CA MET A 242 25.43 13.40 -8.93
C MET A 242 26.17 14.54 -8.23
N VAL A 243 25.69 14.98 -7.07
CA VAL A 243 26.34 16.01 -6.24
C VAL A 243 27.72 15.55 -5.79
N TYR A 244 27.87 14.31 -5.35
CA TYR A 244 29.16 13.75 -4.97
C TYR A 244 30.18 13.78 -6.12
N ILE A 245 29.79 13.32 -7.31
CA ILE A 245 30.67 13.34 -8.50
C ILE A 245 31.04 14.78 -8.87
N LEU A 246 30.07 15.69 -8.84
CA LEU A 246 30.29 17.11 -9.14
C LEU A 246 31.27 17.75 -8.15
N VAL A 247 31.04 17.58 -6.84
CA VAL A 247 31.93 18.10 -5.78
C VAL A 247 33.33 17.50 -5.90
N LEU A 248 33.44 16.19 -6.11
CA LEU A 248 34.72 15.53 -6.31
C LEU A 248 35.45 16.06 -7.55
N SER A 249 34.73 16.36 -8.63
CA SER A 249 35.33 16.93 -9.85
C SER A 249 35.89 18.35 -9.65
N PHE A 250 35.32 19.13 -8.72
CA PHE A 250 35.85 20.44 -8.34
C PHE A 250 37.07 20.33 -7.43
N VAL A 251 37.02 19.45 -6.43
CA VAL A 251 38.12 19.26 -5.46
C VAL A 251 39.31 18.53 -6.08
N ARG A 252 39.05 17.54 -6.94
CA ARG A 252 40.07 16.71 -7.61
C ARG A 252 39.80 16.63 -9.12
N PRO A 253 40.13 17.68 -9.90
CA PRO A 253 39.82 17.73 -11.33
C PRO A 253 40.51 16.64 -12.15
N LYS A 254 41.63 16.08 -11.66
CA LYS A 254 42.36 14.98 -12.34
C LYS A 254 41.62 13.65 -12.29
N THR A 255 40.71 13.42 -11.34
CA THR A 255 40.01 12.12 -11.21
C THR A 255 38.79 12.00 -12.11
N ALA A 256 38.24 13.14 -12.55
CA ALA A 256 37.03 13.24 -13.36
C ALA A 256 37.13 14.42 -14.35
N PRO A 257 37.99 14.32 -15.37
CA PRO A 257 38.20 15.40 -16.35
C PRO A 257 36.95 15.64 -17.20
N ALA A 258 36.84 16.84 -17.78
CA ALA A 258 35.81 17.14 -18.77
C ALA A 258 36.11 16.43 -20.10
N VAL A 259 35.06 15.98 -20.78
CA VAL A 259 35.15 15.33 -22.08
C VAL A 259 34.79 16.35 -23.16
N PRO A 260 35.74 16.79 -24.01
CA PRO A 260 35.44 17.74 -25.06
C PRO A 260 34.44 17.13 -26.04
N PHE A 261 33.36 17.86 -26.32
CA PHE A 261 32.42 17.54 -27.39
C PHE A 261 32.87 18.30 -28.64
N ASP A 262 33.30 17.59 -29.67
CA ASP A 262 33.81 18.19 -30.92
C ASP A 262 32.72 18.83 -31.79
N GLY A 263 31.43 18.69 -31.42
CA GLY A 263 30.29 19.26 -32.14
C GLY A 263 29.78 20.59 -31.56
N ALA A 264 28.86 21.24 -32.29
CA ALA A 264 28.14 22.41 -31.79
C ALA A 264 26.85 22.02 -31.06
N TYR A 265 26.48 22.76 -30.01
CA TYR A 265 25.17 22.68 -29.35
C TYR A 265 24.09 23.32 -30.22
N ASP A 266 23.78 22.70 -31.36
CA ASP A 266 22.82 23.19 -32.34
C ASP A 266 21.42 22.57 -32.15
N ARG A 267 20.42 23.08 -32.90
CA ARG A 267 19.04 22.54 -32.87
C ARG A 267 19.00 21.04 -33.25
N ARG A 268 19.95 20.56 -34.05
CA ARG A 268 20.05 19.14 -34.44
C ARG A 268 20.53 18.28 -33.29
N PHE A 269 21.53 18.74 -32.54
CA PHE A 269 21.98 18.09 -31.30
C PHE A 269 20.84 18.02 -30.29
N ALA A 270 20.13 19.13 -30.06
CA ALA A 270 18.96 19.15 -29.18
C ALA A 270 17.88 18.14 -29.63
N GLY A 271 17.60 18.07 -30.94
CA GLY A 271 16.67 17.07 -31.49
C GLY A 271 17.12 15.62 -31.28
N LYS A 272 18.43 15.33 -31.42
CA LYS A 272 19.00 13.99 -31.17
C LYS A 272 18.88 13.60 -29.70
N VAL A 273 19.24 14.51 -28.79
CA VAL A 273 19.13 14.32 -27.33
C VAL A 273 17.67 14.07 -26.93
N LEU A 274 16.75 14.88 -27.45
CA LEU A 274 15.32 14.76 -27.16
C LEU A 274 14.77 13.41 -27.68
N LEU A 275 15.13 13.01 -28.91
CA LEU A 275 14.70 11.73 -29.49
C LEU A 275 15.27 10.51 -28.75
N ALA A 276 16.46 10.63 -28.14
CA ALA A 276 17.04 9.57 -27.32
C ALA A 276 16.35 9.48 -25.94
N LEU A 277 16.11 10.62 -25.29
CA LEU A 277 15.67 10.70 -23.90
C LEU A 277 14.15 10.58 -23.70
N VAL A 278 13.36 11.23 -24.56
CA VAL A 278 11.91 11.33 -24.37
C VAL A 278 11.22 9.98 -24.44
N PRO A 279 11.45 9.09 -25.42
CA PRO A 279 10.67 7.85 -25.51
C PRO A 279 10.79 6.94 -24.28
N PRO A 280 11.98 6.65 -23.73
CA PRO A 280 12.12 5.85 -22.50
C PRO A 280 11.49 6.53 -21.28
N LEU A 281 11.66 7.84 -21.13
CA LEU A 281 11.01 8.59 -20.05
C LEU A 281 9.49 8.56 -20.18
N THR A 282 8.95 8.78 -21.38
CA THR A 282 7.52 8.70 -21.66
C THR A 282 6.99 7.32 -21.30
N LEU A 283 7.70 6.23 -21.63
CA LEU A 283 7.27 4.90 -21.23
C LEU A 283 7.21 4.77 -19.70
N ILE A 284 8.25 5.20 -18.98
CA ILE A 284 8.29 5.16 -17.51
C ILE A 284 7.16 5.99 -16.92
N PHE A 285 6.94 7.21 -17.39
CA PHE A 285 5.85 8.08 -16.91
C PHE A 285 4.47 7.54 -17.25
N VAL A 286 4.28 6.90 -18.40
CA VAL A 286 3.00 6.26 -18.75
C VAL A 286 2.73 5.08 -17.81
N VAL A 287 3.73 4.21 -17.59
CA VAL A 287 3.62 3.05 -16.70
C VAL A 287 3.41 3.51 -15.26
N LEU A 288 4.34 4.30 -14.70
CA LEU A 288 4.28 4.75 -13.33
C LEU A 288 3.08 5.68 -13.11
N GLY A 289 2.80 6.58 -14.04
CA GLY A 289 1.64 7.46 -14.00
C GLY A 289 0.34 6.66 -13.95
N SER A 290 0.20 5.60 -14.76
CA SER A 290 -1.00 4.75 -14.73
C SER A 290 -1.22 4.03 -13.39
N ILE A 291 -0.13 3.68 -12.68
CA ILE A 291 -0.16 3.08 -11.34
C ILE A 291 -0.54 4.14 -10.31
N ILE A 292 0.14 5.30 -10.33
CA ILE A 292 -0.06 6.39 -9.37
C ILE A 292 -1.47 6.95 -9.50
N THR A 293 -1.99 7.18 -10.70
CA THR A 293 -3.35 7.70 -10.87
C THR A 293 -4.43 6.64 -10.67
N GLY A 294 -4.07 5.39 -10.36
CA GLY A 294 -5.00 4.29 -10.19
C GLY A 294 -5.75 3.87 -11.46
N ILE A 295 -5.25 4.26 -12.65
CA ILE A 295 -5.86 3.89 -13.94
C ILE A 295 -5.59 2.42 -14.24
N ALA A 296 -4.40 1.94 -13.89
CA ALA A 296 -3.96 0.57 -14.14
C ALA A 296 -3.37 -0.04 -12.87
N THR A 297 -3.69 -1.30 -12.61
CA THR A 297 -3.00 -2.12 -11.61
C THR A 297 -1.56 -2.43 -12.06
N VAL A 298 -0.70 -2.89 -11.17
CA VAL A 298 0.74 -3.10 -11.46
C VAL A 298 0.98 -4.12 -12.59
N ASN A 299 0.15 -5.15 -12.71
CA ASN A 299 0.17 -6.10 -13.84
C ASN A 299 -0.27 -5.45 -15.16
N GLN A 300 -1.34 -4.65 -15.16
CA GLN A 300 -1.82 -3.91 -16.34
C GLN A 300 -0.78 -2.87 -16.80
N ALA A 301 -0.19 -2.14 -15.87
CA ALA A 301 0.90 -1.20 -16.15
C ALA A 301 2.14 -1.92 -16.71
N GLY A 302 2.47 -3.10 -16.18
CA GLY A 302 3.52 -3.96 -16.74
C GLY A 302 3.24 -4.35 -18.20
N ALA A 303 1.98 -4.66 -18.55
CA ALA A 303 1.59 -4.97 -19.93
C ALA A 303 1.74 -3.75 -20.86
N ILE A 304 1.36 -2.56 -20.40
CA ILE A 304 1.58 -1.29 -21.12
C ILE A 304 3.09 -1.07 -21.34
N GLY A 305 3.90 -1.33 -20.32
CA GLY A 305 5.36 -1.26 -20.37
C GLY A 305 5.97 -2.22 -21.41
N ALA A 306 5.61 -3.50 -21.35
CA ALA A 306 6.05 -4.52 -22.29
C ALA A 306 5.66 -4.20 -23.74
N ALA A 307 4.43 -3.76 -23.97
CA ALA A 307 3.93 -3.32 -25.26
C ALA A 307 4.71 -2.11 -25.80
N GLY A 308 4.92 -1.09 -24.96
CA GLY A 308 5.68 0.11 -25.31
C GLY A 308 7.16 -0.18 -25.61
N ALA A 309 7.81 -1.03 -24.84
CA ALA A 309 9.19 -1.47 -25.09
C ALA A 309 9.31 -2.25 -26.41
N MET A 310 8.32 -3.08 -26.75
CA MET A 310 8.29 -3.79 -28.03
C MET A 310 8.14 -2.82 -29.22
N ILE A 311 7.26 -1.83 -29.11
CA ILE A 311 7.10 -0.78 -30.13
C ILE A 311 8.41 0.01 -30.29
N MET A 312 9.06 0.36 -29.18
CA MET A 312 10.33 1.10 -29.21
C MET A 312 11.45 0.31 -29.89
N ALA A 313 11.61 -0.96 -29.52
CA ALA A 313 12.57 -1.84 -30.16
C ALA A 313 12.29 -2.00 -31.67
N GLY A 314 11.01 -2.07 -32.07
CA GLY A 314 10.61 -2.25 -33.46
C GLY A 314 10.96 -1.09 -34.41
N TYR A 315 11.06 0.15 -33.90
CA TYR A 315 11.59 1.27 -34.69
C TYR A 315 13.10 1.45 -34.49
N ARG A 316 13.65 1.14 -33.31
CA ARG A 316 15.07 1.37 -33.04
C ARG A 316 15.98 0.39 -33.77
N LEU A 317 15.57 -0.87 -33.88
CA LEU A 317 16.35 -1.91 -34.56
C LEU A 317 16.29 -1.83 -36.10
N TYR A 318 15.44 -0.98 -36.67
CA TYR A 318 15.21 -0.92 -38.13
C TYR A 318 15.81 0.34 -38.77
N ASP A 319 16.84 0.16 -39.61
CA ASP A 319 17.60 1.25 -40.25
C ASP A 319 17.02 1.78 -41.58
N GLY A 320 15.68 1.86 -41.74
CA GLY A 320 15.04 2.25 -43.00
C GLY A 320 14.06 3.44 -42.95
N ARG A 321 13.72 4.00 -44.14
CA ARG A 321 12.69 5.05 -44.34
C ARG A 321 11.28 4.51 -44.02
N GLY A 322 10.98 4.37 -42.74
CA GLY A 322 9.74 3.75 -42.24
C GLY A 322 9.85 3.14 -40.84
N ALA A 323 10.96 3.38 -40.14
CA ALA A 323 11.20 2.93 -38.77
C ALA A 323 10.04 3.25 -37.83
N PHE A 324 9.60 4.51 -37.79
CA PHE A 324 8.58 5.01 -36.86
C PHE A 324 7.12 4.67 -37.23
N ARG A 325 6.85 4.07 -38.40
CA ARG A 325 5.47 3.76 -38.84
C ARG A 325 4.63 2.98 -37.81
N PRO A 326 5.09 1.85 -37.24
CA PRO A 326 4.34 1.14 -36.21
C PRO A 326 4.15 1.98 -34.94
N ALA A 327 5.13 2.78 -34.54
CA ALA A 327 5.01 3.66 -33.37
C ALA A 327 3.98 4.77 -33.59
N ILE A 328 3.98 5.41 -34.77
CA ILE A 328 2.98 6.42 -35.13
C ILE A 328 1.57 5.81 -35.16
N LEU A 329 1.43 4.61 -35.75
CA LEU A 329 0.15 3.90 -35.76
C LEU A 329 -0.34 3.61 -34.34
N ALA A 330 0.55 3.14 -33.45
CA ALA A 330 0.20 2.89 -32.05
C ALA A 330 -0.24 4.17 -31.33
N VAL A 331 0.48 5.29 -31.49
CA VAL A 331 0.11 6.57 -30.86
C VAL A 331 -1.23 7.07 -31.38
N VAL A 332 -1.46 7.05 -32.70
CA VAL A 332 -2.75 7.44 -33.30
C VAL A 332 -3.88 6.57 -32.79
N SER A 333 -3.67 5.25 -32.70
CA SER A 333 -4.63 4.30 -32.14
C SER A 333 -4.96 4.59 -30.67
N VAL A 334 -3.95 4.83 -29.83
CA VAL A 334 -4.16 5.17 -28.41
C VAL A 334 -4.90 6.50 -28.27
N VAL A 335 -4.53 7.52 -29.04
CA VAL A 335 -5.21 8.82 -29.04
C VAL A 335 -6.67 8.68 -29.49
N ALA A 336 -6.94 7.85 -30.51
CA ALA A 336 -8.30 7.56 -30.95
C ALA A 336 -9.12 6.86 -29.85
N ILE A 337 -8.55 5.85 -29.18
CA ILE A 337 -9.23 5.14 -28.07
C ILE A 337 -9.52 6.09 -26.91
N LEU A 338 -8.51 6.85 -26.45
CA LEU A 338 -8.66 7.80 -25.35
C LEU A 338 -9.63 8.94 -25.69
N GLY A 339 -9.57 9.45 -26.92
CA GLY A 339 -10.50 10.48 -27.39
C GLY A 339 -11.94 9.98 -27.38
N THR A 340 -12.18 8.75 -27.84
CA THR A 340 -13.52 8.16 -27.79
C THR A 340 -14.01 7.94 -26.35
N LEU A 341 -13.13 7.47 -25.45
CA LEU A 341 -13.47 7.24 -24.04
C LEU A 341 -13.94 8.51 -23.29
N GLN A 342 -13.53 9.71 -23.74
CA GLN A 342 -13.97 10.97 -23.14
C GLN A 342 -15.33 11.46 -23.67
N VAL A 343 -15.73 11.00 -24.86
CA VAL A 343 -16.93 11.50 -25.56
C VAL A 343 -18.09 10.50 -25.45
N VAL A 344 -17.80 9.20 -25.48
CA VAL A 344 -18.81 8.13 -25.54
C VAL A 344 -18.52 7.07 -24.47
N PRO A 345 -19.49 6.70 -23.61
CA PRO A 345 -19.35 5.56 -22.72
C PRO A 345 -19.33 4.27 -23.55
N LEU A 346 -18.15 3.66 -23.69
CA LEU A 346 -17.95 2.43 -24.46
C LEU A 346 -18.56 1.21 -23.73
N ASN A 347 -19.88 1.07 -23.78
CA ASN A 347 -20.59 -0.10 -23.26
C ASN A 347 -21.54 -0.67 -24.31
N ILE A 348 -21.21 -1.86 -24.81
CA ILE A 348 -21.96 -2.57 -25.86
C ILE A 348 -23.43 -2.78 -25.46
N ARG A 349 -23.71 -2.93 -24.16
CA ARG A 349 -25.08 -3.15 -23.66
C ARG A 349 -25.90 -1.86 -23.50
N GLN A 350 -25.28 -0.69 -23.60
CA GLN A 350 -25.92 0.62 -23.38
C GLN A 350 -26.01 1.46 -24.67
N ILE A 351 -25.84 0.85 -25.85
CA ILE A 351 -25.94 1.55 -27.13
C ILE A 351 -27.40 1.98 -27.34
N THR A 352 -27.65 3.28 -27.34
CA THR A 352 -29.00 3.83 -27.56
C THR A 352 -29.04 4.86 -28.69
N THR A 353 -27.90 5.46 -29.05
CA THR A 353 -27.79 6.49 -30.10
C THR A 353 -26.83 6.13 -31.23
N ASP A 354 -27.05 6.69 -32.42
CA ASP A 354 -26.15 6.53 -33.58
C ASP A 354 -24.72 7.04 -33.30
N ALA A 355 -24.59 8.05 -32.43
CA ALA A 355 -23.29 8.54 -31.96
C ALA A 355 -22.52 7.47 -31.17
N ASP A 356 -23.19 6.63 -30.40
CA ASP A 356 -22.57 5.53 -29.64
C ASP A 356 -22.04 4.46 -30.59
N VAL A 357 -22.77 4.19 -31.67
CA VAL A 357 -22.35 3.26 -32.73
C VAL A 357 -21.10 3.78 -33.43
N ILE A 358 -21.07 5.06 -33.80
CA ILE A 358 -19.89 5.70 -34.40
C ILE A 358 -18.71 5.65 -33.43
N GLY A 359 -18.92 5.99 -32.15
CA GLY A 359 -17.90 5.90 -31.11
C GLY A 359 -17.32 4.48 -31.00
N MET A 360 -18.18 3.46 -30.94
CA MET A 360 -17.77 2.06 -30.90
C MET A 360 -16.96 1.64 -32.14
N ILE A 361 -17.33 2.11 -33.34
CA ILE A 361 -16.58 1.83 -34.58
C ILE A 361 -15.19 2.47 -34.50
N VAL A 362 -15.11 3.74 -34.11
CA VAL A 362 -13.82 4.45 -33.98
C VAL A 362 -12.92 3.77 -32.94
N ALA A 363 -13.48 3.40 -31.77
CA ALA A 363 -12.75 2.65 -30.75
C ALA A 363 -12.27 1.29 -31.28
N SER A 364 -13.10 0.56 -32.02
CA SER A 364 -12.75 -0.74 -32.61
C SER A 364 -11.62 -0.60 -33.64
N ILE A 365 -11.67 0.42 -34.51
CA ILE A 365 -10.58 0.74 -35.45
C ILE A 365 -9.31 1.10 -34.69
N GLY A 366 -9.42 1.89 -33.62
CA GLY A 366 -8.30 2.22 -32.73
C GLY A 366 -7.64 0.97 -32.16
N VAL A 367 -8.42 0.05 -31.59
CA VAL A 367 -7.94 -1.23 -31.03
C VAL A 367 -7.29 -2.10 -32.10
N VAL A 368 -7.91 -2.27 -33.27
CA VAL A 368 -7.32 -3.03 -34.38
C VAL A 368 -6.01 -2.41 -34.83
N GLY A 369 -5.96 -1.08 -34.98
CA GLY A 369 -4.73 -0.37 -35.32
C GLY A 369 -3.61 -0.58 -34.29
N LEU A 370 -3.95 -0.60 -32.99
CA LEU A 370 -2.99 -0.87 -31.92
C LEU A 370 -2.45 -2.31 -31.99
N LEU A 371 -3.34 -3.29 -32.21
CA LEU A 371 -2.94 -4.69 -32.39
C LEU A 371 -2.06 -4.89 -33.63
N VAL A 372 -2.36 -4.21 -34.73
CA VAL A 372 -1.53 -4.23 -35.95
C VAL A 372 -0.16 -3.59 -35.68
N ALA A 373 -0.11 -2.47 -34.95
CA ALA A 373 1.14 -1.82 -34.59
C ALA A 373 2.03 -2.71 -33.70
N LEU A 374 1.43 -3.39 -32.72
CA LEU A 374 2.12 -4.35 -31.85
C LEU A 374 2.59 -5.58 -32.63
N GLY A 375 1.72 -6.18 -33.44
CA GLY A 375 2.07 -7.32 -34.29
C GLY A 375 3.18 -6.99 -35.29
N TRP A 376 3.15 -5.79 -35.89
CA TRP A 376 4.22 -5.32 -36.77
C TRP A 376 5.54 -5.12 -36.02
N SER A 377 5.49 -4.48 -34.85
CA SER A 377 6.69 -4.28 -34.02
C SER A 377 7.28 -5.60 -33.56
N GLY A 378 6.45 -6.53 -33.09
CA GLY A 378 6.84 -7.89 -32.70
C GLY A 378 7.42 -8.69 -33.86
N TYR A 379 6.83 -8.61 -35.05
CA TYR A 379 7.39 -9.26 -36.25
C TYR A 379 8.76 -8.70 -36.62
N ARG A 380 8.97 -7.37 -36.52
CA ARG A 380 10.28 -6.76 -36.78
C ARG A 380 11.32 -7.21 -35.77
N THR A 381 10.99 -7.17 -34.47
CA THR A 381 11.92 -7.55 -33.40
C THR A 381 12.21 -9.06 -33.37
N LEU A 382 11.30 -9.88 -33.92
CA LEU A 382 11.55 -11.31 -34.15
C LEU A 382 12.49 -11.53 -35.35
N ARG A 383 12.32 -10.77 -36.43
CA ARG A 383 13.09 -10.96 -37.67
C ARG A 383 14.49 -10.33 -37.61
N ILE A 384 14.64 -9.21 -36.91
CA ILE A 384 15.92 -8.49 -36.79
C ILE A 384 16.68 -9.06 -35.60
N GLU A 385 17.88 -9.59 -35.85
CA GLU A 385 18.80 -10.16 -34.84
C GLU A 385 18.17 -11.25 -33.93
N ASN A 386 16.99 -11.80 -34.26
CA ASN A 386 16.19 -12.67 -33.38
C ASN A 386 15.96 -12.08 -31.97
N THR A 387 15.96 -10.75 -31.83
CA THR A 387 15.96 -10.07 -30.53
C THR A 387 14.78 -10.50 -29.66
N LEU A 388 13.57 -10.62 -30.22
CA LEU A 388 12.39 -11.02 -29.46
C LEU A 388 12.54 -12.44 -28.86
N ARG A 389 13.13 -13.38 -29.59
CA ARG A 389 13.32 -14.75 -29.09
C ARG A 389 14.30 -14.77 -27.93
N ASP A 390 15.40 -14.03 -28.04
CA ASP A 390 16.39 -13.91 -26.97
C ASP A 390 15.79 -13.26 -25.72
N VAL A 391 15.03 -12.17 -25.91
CA VAL A 391 14.31 -11.48 -24.83
C VAL A 391 13.32 -12.43 -24.15
N MET A 392 12.54 -13.20 -24.90
CA MET A 392 11.59 -14.18 -24.34
C MET A 392 12.29 -15.28 -23.55
N VAL A 393 13.41 -15.81 -24.05
CA VAL A 393 14.18 -16.85 -23.35
C VAL A 393 14.82 -16.30 -22.08
N GLU A 394 15.40 -15.11 -22.13
CA GLU A 394 16.01 -14.46 -20.97
C GLU A 394 14.94 -14.08 -19.92
N THR A 395 13.79 -13.60 -20.35
CA THR A 395 12.63 -13.33 -19.49
C THR A 395 12.15 -14.61 -18.80
N ALA A 396 11.98 -15.71 -19.54
CA ALA A 396 11.53 -16.98 -18.99
C ALA A 396 12.53 -17.55 -17.98
N LYS A 397 13.84 -17.45 -18.25
CA LYS A 397 14.89 -17.88 -17.32
C LYS A 397 14.89 -17.07 -16.03
N THR A 398 14.90 -15.74 -16.13
CA THR A 398 14.89 -14.86 -14.95
C THR A 398 13.62 -15.07 -14.14
N THR A 399 12.47 -15.13 -14.80
CA THR A 399 11.17 -15.34 -14.15
C THR A 399 11.11 -16.70 -13.46
N SER A 400 11.51 -17.78 -14.14
CA SER A 400 11.53 -19.13 -13.55
C SER A 400 12.44 -19.21 -12.34
N LEU A 401 13.59 -18.51 -12.35
CA LEU A 401 14.48 -18.43 -11.19
C LEU A 401 13.75 -17.78 -9.99
N VAL A 402 13.11 -16.63 -10.20
CA VAL A 402 12.37 -15.92 -9.14
C VAL A 402 11.27 -16.80 -8.54
N PHE A 403 10.45 -17.45 -9.37
CA PHE A 403 9.34 -18.27 -8.88
C PHE A 403 9.80 -19.54 -8.16
N ILE A 404 10.90 -20.18 -8.59
CA ILE A 404 11.45 -21.34 -7.85
C ILE A 404 12.00 -20.90 -6.50
N ILE A 405 12.65 -19.73 -6.41
CA ILE A 405 13.12 -19.17 -5.13
C ILE A 405 11.94 -18.85 -4.21
N LEU A 406 10.89 -18.20 -4.72
CA LEU A 406 9.66 -17.90 -3.96
C LEU A 406 9.05 -19.17 -3.35
N LEU A 407 8.99 -20.23 -4.16
CA LEU A 407 8.51 -21.53 -3.70
C LEU A 407 9.41 -22.11 -2.61
N GLY A 408 10.73 -22.14 -2.86
CA GLY A 408 11.70 -22.69 -1.93
C GLY A 408 11.71 -21.99 -0.59
N ALA A 409 11.56 -20.66 -0.59
CA ALA A 409 11.49 -19.84 0.60
C ALA A 409 10.18 -20.04 1.37
N ALA A 410 9.04 -20.26 0.69
CA ALA A 410 7.79 -20.63 1.37
C ALA A 410 7.91 -21.98 2.09
N MET A 411 8.56 -22.97 1.48
CA MET A 411 8.85 -24.26 2.12
C MET A 411 9.80 -24.11 3.31
N LEU A 412 10.85 -23.30 3.15
CA LEU A 412 11.80 -23.01 4.21
C LEU A 412 11.14 -22.29 5.40
N THR A 413 10.32 -21.28 5.14
CA THR A 413 9.59 -20.53 6.18
C THR A 413 8.64 -21.44 6.93
N ALA A 414 7.93 -22.32 6.22
CA ALA A 414 7.09 -23.34 6.85
C ALA A 414 7.92 -24.31 7.71
N SER A 415 9.10 -24.74 7.26
CA SER A 415 10.00 -25.60 8.07
C SER A 415 10.53 -24.88 9.29
N PHE A 416 10.95 -23.62 9.11
CA PHE A 416 11.48 -22.78 10.18
C PHE A 416 10.44 -22.58 11.28
N ARG A 417 9.18 -22.27 10.90
CA ARG A 417 8.04 -22.20 11.82
C ARG A 417 7.74 -23.54 12.48
N ALA A 418 7.78 -24.64 11.73
CA ALA A 418 7.50 -25.97 12.27
C ALA A 418 8.48 -26.40 13.37
N PHE A 419 9.73 -25.90 13.34
CA PHE A 419 10.74 -26.10 14.39
C PHE A 419 10.80 -24.99 15.46
N GLY A 420 9.83 -24.05 15.47
CA GLY A 420 9.77 -22.97 16.46
C GLY A 420 10.74 -21.81 16.22
N GLY A 421 11.27 -21.67 15.01
CA GLY A 421 12.25 -20.63 14.69
C GLY A 421 11.69 -19.21 14.79
N GLU A 422 10.40 -19.00 14.47
CA GLU A 422 9.76 -17.68 14.57
C GLU A 422 9.67 -17.21 16.03
N ASP A 423 9.31 -18.10 16.95
CA ASP A 423 9.21 -17.81 18.38
C ASP A 423 10.61 -17.46 18.94
N LEU A 424 11.65 -18.20 18.53
CA LEU A 424 13.03 -17.89 18.91
C LEU A 424 13.50 -16.49 18.46
N VAL A 425 13.22 -16.13 17.21
CA VAL A 425 13.59 -14.80 16.68
C VAL A 425 12.78 -13.71 17.37
N ARG A 426 11.50 -13.97 17.63
CA ARG A 426 10.63 -13.06 18.36
C ARG A 426 11.15 -12.81 19.76
N GLU A 427 11.39 -13.84 20.56
CA GLU A 427 11.91 -13.73 21.93
C GLU A 427 13.25 -13.00 21.97
N PHE A 428 14.16 -13.30 21.02
CA PHE A 428 15.43 -12.60 20.92
C PHE A 428 15.24 -11.10 20.63
N LEU A 429 14.33 -10.75 19.70
CA LEU A 429 14.07 -9.35 19.37
C LEU A 429 13.33 -8.61 20.49
N THR A 430 12.35 -9.23 21.13
CA THR A 430 11.58 -8.62 22.22
C THR A 430 12.38 -8.51 23.52
N GLY A 431 13.34 -9.41 23.76
CA GLY A 431 14.23 -9.36 24.93
C GLY A 431 15.31 -8.28 24.88
N LEU A 432 15.48 -7.59 23.74
CA LEU A 432 16.51 -6.56 23.60
C LEU A 432 16.09 -5.23 24.26
N PRO A 433 16.97 -4.61 25.07
CA PRO A 433 16.69 -3.30 25.64
C PRO A 433 16.69 -2.23 24.53
N GLY A 434 15.67 -1.36 24.52
CA GLY A 434 15.59 -0.20 23.61
C GLY A 434 14.37 -0.15 22.67
N GLY A 435 13.41 -1.06 22.83
CA GLY A 435 12.12 -1.03 22.12
C GLY A 435 12.25 -1.17 20.60
N PHE A 436 11.28 -0.62 19.86
CA PHE A 436 11.24 -0.69 18.40
C PHE A 436 12.55 -0.30 17.71
N TRP A 437 13.20 0.80 18.12
CA TRP A 437 14.40 1.29 17.44
C TRP A 437 15.59 0.34 17.59
N ALA A 438 15.75 -0.31 18.75
CA ALA A 438 16.79 -1.33 18.93
C ALA A 438 16.53 -2.55 18.04
N GLN A 439 15.29 -3.05 18.03
CA GLN A 439 14.88 -4.15 17.16
C GLN A 439 15.10 -3.81 15.68
N PHE A 440 14.67 -2.62 15.27
CA PHE A 440 14.80 -2.12 13.91
C PHE A 440 16.26 -2.04 13.46
N ILE A 441 17.15 -1.45 14.26
CA ILE A 441 18.58 -1.32 13.93
C ILE A 441 19.24 -2.70 13.83
N ILE A 442 18.91 -3.62 14.73
CA ILE A 442 19.47 -4.99 14.71
C ILE A 442 18.98 -5.74 13.47
N VAL A 443 17.68 -5.70 13.18
CA VAL A 443 17.12 -6.31 11.96
C VAL A 443 17.75 -5.71 10.70
N MET A 444 17.91 -4.39 10.63
CA MET A 444 18.58 -3.73 9.51
C MET A 444 20.06 -4.17 9.40
N THR A 445 20.76 -4.30 10.52
CA THR A 445 22.15 -4.78 10.52
C THR A 445 22.24 -6.24 10.06
N VAL A 446 21.33 -7.10 10.49
CA VAL A 446 21.26 -8.50 10.06
C VAL A 446 20.97 -8.59 8.56
N ILE A 447 19.98 -7.85 8.06
CA ILE A 447 19.67 -7.78 6.62
C ILE A 447 20.89 -7.26 5.83
N PHE A 448 21.57 -6.25 6.37
CA PHE A 448 22.77 -5.69 5.75
C PHE A 448 23.90 -6.72 5.62
N VAL A 449 24.13 -7.53 6.66
CA VAL A 449 25.17 -8.58 6.62
C VAL A 449 24.75 -9.74 5.73
N LEU A 450 23.47 -10.15 5.78
CA LEU A 450 22.96 -11.24 4.95
C LEU A 450 23.04 -10.92 3.46
N GLY A 451 22.79 -9.68 3.05
CA GLY A 451 22.89 -9.28 1.63
C GLY A 451 24.30 -9.29 1.05
N PHE A 452 25.34 -9.54 1.86
CA PHE A 452 26.66 -9.85 1.31
C PHE A 452 26.66 -11.22 0.62
N PHE A 453 25.83 -12.16 1.09
CA PHE A 453 25.83 -13.56 0.64
C PHE A 453 24.56 -13.94 -0.10
N LEU A 454 23.44 -13.29 0.22
CA LEU A 454 22.12 -13.60 -0.32
C LEU A 454 21.66 -12.54 -1.31
N ASP A 455 20.92 -12.95 -2.34
CA ASP A 455 20.27 -12.01 -3.25
C ASP A 455 19.06 -11.35 -2.56
N PHE A 456 18.62 -10.19 -3.05
CA PHE A 456 17.50 -9.44 -2.49
C PHE A 456 16.22 -10.28 -2.47
N ILE A 457 16.01 -11.15 -3.46
CA ILE A 457 14.84 -12.03 -3.55
C ILE A 457 14.82 -12.97 -2.36
N GLU A 458 15.98 -13.52 -2.00
CA GLU A 458 16.10 -14.47 -0.89
C GLU A 458 15.82 -13.78 0.44
N ILE A 459 16.39 -12.59 0.64
CA ILE A 459 16.12 -11.79 1.84
C ILE A 459 14.64 -11.41 1.92
N ALA A 460 14.06 -10.94 0.82
CA ALA A 460 12.67 -10.51 0.77
C ALA A 460 11.70 -11.64 1.12
N VAL A 461 11.98 -12.88 0.71
CA VAL A 461 11.04 -14.00 0.92
C VAL A 461 11.38 -14.82 2.16
N VAL A 462 12.63 -14.85 2.62
CA VAL A 462 13.03 -15.62 3.81
C VAL A 462 13.03 -14.74 5.06
N VAL A 463 13.66 -13.56 5.01
CA VAL A 463 13.90 -12.75 6.21
C VAL A 463 12.70 -11.87 6.53
N VAL A 464 12.11 -11.20 5.52
CA VAL A 464 11.02 -10.22 5.74
C VAL A 464 9.79 -10.84 6.40
N PRO A 465 9.28 -12.02 5.99
CA PRO A 465 8.12 -12.62 6.66
C PRO A 465 8.38 -12.98 8.13
N ILE A 466 9.64 -13.16 8.53
CA ILE A 466 10.01 -13.45 9.91
C ILE A 466 10.10 -12.15 10.71
N VAL A 467 10.83 -11.15 10.22
CA VAL A 467 11.15 -9.94 11.01
C VAL A 467 10.09 -8.85 10.92
N ALA A 468 9.41 -8.71 9.78
CA ALA A 468 8.46 -7.62 9.57
C ALA A 468 7.20 -7.72 10.44
N PRO A 469 6.57 -8.90 10.66
CA PRO A 469 5.43 -8.99 11.57
C PRO A 469 5.79 -8.55 12.99
N ILE A 470 6.99 -8.91 13.46
CA ILE A 470 7.49 -8.57 14.79
C ILE A 470 7.63 -7.04 14.92
N LEU A 471 8.28 -6.39 13.94
CA LEU A 471 8.47 -4.94 13.93
C LEU A 471 7.15 -4.17 13.77
N LEU A 472 6.24 -4.65 12.93
CA LEU A 472 4.94 -4.02 12.69
C LEU A 472 3.94 -4.26 13.82
N MET A 473 4.15 -5.28 14.65
CA MET A 473 3.30 -5.54 15.80
C MET A 473 3.53 -4.51 16.91
N ASP A 474 4.76 -4.00 17.09
CA ASP A 474 5.09 -3.05 18.16
C ASP A 474 4.30 -1.73 18.00
N PRO A 475 3.47 -1.33 18.99
CA PRO A 475 2.69 -0.10 18.95
C PRO A 475 3.48 1.17 19.31
N SER A 476 4.72 1.04 19.82
CA SER A 476 5.55 2.18 20.25
C SER A 476 6.02 3.06 19.09
N ALA A 477 6.27 2.45 17.94
CA ALA A 477 6.46 3.14 16.68
C ALA A 477 5.46 2.56 15.68
N ASN A 478 4.26 3.17 15.58
CA ASN A 478 3.23 2.75 14.64
C ASN A 478 3.66 3.09 13.19
N VAL A 479 4.64 2.35 12.69
CA VAL A 479 5.22 2.53 11.37
C VAL A 479 4.34 1.90 10.30
N THR A 480 4.37 2.50 9.12
CA THR A 480 3.70 1.98 7.93
C THR A 480 4.55 0.88 7.29
N ALA A 481 3.91 -0.16 6.73
CA ALA A 481 4.63 -1.17 5.95
C ALA A 481 5.38 -0.58 4.74
N VAL A 482 4.85 0.47 4.11
CA VAL A 482 5.52 1.16 2.98
C VAL A 482 6.89 1.69 3.41
N TRP A 483 6.95 2.45 4.52
CA TRP A 483 8.22 2.93 5.09
C TRP A 483 9.18 1.78 5.41
N LEU A 484 8.73 0.74 6.09
CA LEU A 484 9.58 -0.41 6.43
C LEU A 484 10.15 -1.08 5.17
N GLY A 485 9.33 -1.28 4.14
CA GLY A 485 9.79 -1.88 2.89
C GLY A 485 10.77 -1.01 2.11
N VAL A 486 10.59 0.32 2.10
CA VAL A 486 11.56 1.24 1.49
C VAL A 486 12.89 1.20 2.24
N MET A 487 12.87 1.15 3.57
CA MET A 487 14.07 1.01 4.39
C MET A 487 14.79 -0.32 4.12
N ILE A 488 14.05 -1.43 4.06
CA ILE A 488 14.59 -2.74 3.69
C ILE A 488 15.19 -2.69 2.27
N GLY A 489 14.50 -2.08 1.31
CA GLY A 489 14.98 -1.95 -0.07
C GLY A 489 16.28 -1.16 -0.19
N LEU A 490 16.37 0.01 0.47
CA LEU A 490 17.61 0.82 0.52
C LEU A 490 18.76 0.06 1.21
N ASN A 491 18.45 -0.68 2.27
CA ASN A 491 19.44 -1.45 3.00
C ASN A 491 19.99 -2.63 2.18
N ILE A 492 19.11 -3.41 1.55
CA ILE A 492 19.50 -4.50 0.65
C ILE A 492 20.34 -3.97 -0.52
N GLN A 493 19.97 -2.82 -1.08
CA GLN A 493 20.75 -2.16 -2.13
C GLN A 493 22.16 -1.81 -1.68
N THR A 494 22.30 -1.28 -0.47
CA THR A 494 23.60 -0.93 0.11
C THR A 494 24.45 -2.18 0.35
N SER A 495 23.82 -3.23 0.86
CA SER A 495 24.46 -4.51 1.10
C SER A 495 24.98 -5.15 -0.20
N PHE A 496 24.20 -5.07 -1.28
CA PHE A 496 24.56 -5.59 -2.61
C PHE A 496 25.83 -4.97 -3.21
N LEU A 497 26.25 -3.80 -2.72
CA LEU A 497 27.47 -3.09 -3.10
C LEU A 497 28.64 -3.32 -2.14
N THR A 498 28.40 -3.85 -0.95
CA THR A 498 29.38 -3.85 0.14
C THR A 498 30.31 -5.07 0.07
N PRO A 499 31.65 -4.90 0.06
CA PRO A 499 32.60 -6.01 0.17
C PRO A 499 32.43 -6.78 1.50
N PRO A 500 32.73 -8.09 1.57
CA PRO A 500 33.71 -8.82 0.75
C PRO A 500 33.17 -9.38 -0.57
N PHE A 501 31.87 -9.63 -0.68
CA PHE A 501 31.27 -10.17 -1.89
C PHE A 501 30.79 -9.05 -2.81
N GLY A 502 29.74 -8.33 -2.40
CA GLY A 502 29.14 -7.24 -3.17
C GLY A 502 28.82 -7.67 -4.60
N PHE A 503 27.69 -8.37 -4.82
CA PHE A 503 27.31 -8.97 -6.11
C PHE A 503 27.48 -8.03 -7.31
N ALA A 504 27.11 -6.75 -7.18
CA ALA A 504 27.33 -5.76 -8.23
C ALA A 504 28.81 -5.63 -8.63
N LEU A 505 29.73 -5.69 -7.67
CA LEU A 505 31.17 -5.63 -7.91
C LEU A 505 31.67 -6.87 -8.65
N PHE A 506 31.15 -8.07 -8.34
CA PHE A 506 31.50 -9.28 -9.07
C PHE A 506 30.97 -9.30 -10.49
N TYR A 507 29.74 -8.84 -10.70
CA TYR A 507 29.17 -8.68 -12.03
C TYR A 507 29.99 -7.69 -12.86
N LEU A 508 30.38 -6.56 -12.27
CA LEU A 508 31.27 -5.61 -12.92
C LEU A 508 32.65 -6.23 -13.20
N ARG A 509 33.20 -7.01 -12.26
CA ARG A 509 34.48 -7.69 -12.43
C ARG A 509 34.46 -8.69 -13.58
N GLY A 510 33.32 -9.34 -13.83
CA GLY A 510 33.13 -10.26 -14.96
C GLY A 510 33.31 -9.61 -16.34
N VAL A 511 33.07 -8.30 -16.44
CA VAL A 511 33.20 -7.54 -17.70
C VAL A 511 34.35 -6.53 -17.72
N ALA A 512 34.92 -6.20 -16.57
CA ALA A 512 35.99 -5.22 -16.47
C ALA A 512 37.32 -5.74 -17.06
N PRO A 513 38.07 -4.89 -17.80
CA PRO A 513 39.36 -5.26 -18.35
C PRO A 513 40.40 -5.50 -17.25
N ALA A 514 41.40 -6.35 -17.53
CA ALA A 514 42.40 -6.78 -16.55
C ALA A 514 43.23 -5.64 -15.93
N MET A 515 43.27 -4.45 -16.57
CA MET A 515 43.91 -3.25 -16.03
C MET A 515 43.25 -2.72 -14.74
N VAL A 516 41.98 -3.06 -14.50
CA VAL A 516 41.21 -2.65 -13.32
C VAL A 516 41.34 -3.72 -12.23
N ARG A 517 42.13 -3.44 -11.19
CA ARG A 517 42.28 -4.35 -10.04
C ARG A 517 41.01 -4.34 -9.17
N THR A 518 40.63 -5.49 -8.62
CA THR A 518 39.48 -5.64 -7.69
C THR A 518 39.53 -4.65 -6.52
N ILE A 519 40.71 -4.41 -5.95
CA ILE A 519 40.92 -3.43 -4.86
C ILE A 519 40.50 -2.00 -5.30
N SER A 520 40.67 -1.67 -6.58
CA SER A 520 40.25 -0.36 -7.12
C SER A 520 38.73 -0.24 -7.14
N MET A 521 38.01 -1.34 -7.41
CA MET A 521 36.55 -1.40 -7.36
C MET A 521 36.06 -1.26 -5.91
N TYR A 522 36.69 -1.97 -4.98
CA TYR A 522 36.34 -1.90 -3.55
C TYR A 522 36.56 -0.49 -2.99
N LYS A 523 37.70 0.13 -3.28
CA LYS A 523 37.93 1.54 -2.92
C LYS A 523 36.96 2.49 -3.62
N GLY A 524 36.49 2.13 -4.81
CA GLY A 524 35.60 2.92 -5.64
C GLY A 524 34.20 3.03 -5.08
N VAL A 525 33.71 1.96 -4.47
CA VAL A 525 32.33 1.87 -3.98
C VAL A 525 32.14 2.44 -2.57
N VAL A 526 33.20 2.50 -1.74
CA VAL A 526 33.13 2.99 -0.34
C VAL A 526 32.44 4.36 -0.21
N PRO A 527 32.74 5.38 -1.04
CA PRO A 527 32.02 6.65 -0.98
C PRO A 527 30.52 6.52 -1.27
N PHE A 528 30.15 5.66 -2.23
CA PHE A 528 28.74 5.44 -2.59
C PHE A 528 27.98 4.67 -1.49
N ILE A 529 28.61 3.68 -0.85
CA ILE A 529 28.06 3.01 0.34
C ILE A 529 27.82 4.03 1.46
N SER A 530 28.78 4.94 1.68
CA SER A 530 28.64 5.99 2.69
C SER A 530 27.45 6.91 2.39
N LEU A 531 27.25 7.28 1.12
CA LEU A 531 26.10 8.07 0.67
C LEU A 531 24.78 7.31 0.81
N GLN A 532 24.77 6.00 0.57
CA GLN A 532 23.58 5.17 0.77
C GLN A 532 23.20 5.01 2.23
N LEU A 533 24.18 4.77 3.12
CA LEU A 533 23.94 4.74 4.56
C LEU A 533 23.45 6.10 5.06
N PHE A 534 23.97 7.20 4.51
CA PHE A 534 23.48 8.54 4.82
C PHE A 534 22.05 8.76 4.31
N ALA A 535 21.72 8.31 3.09
CA ALA A 535 20.36 8.35 2.56
C ALA A 535 19.39 7.50 3.41
N LEU A 536 19.80 6.30 3.81
CA LEU A 536 19.05 5.41 4.72
C LEU A 536 18.78 6.12 6.06
N PHE A 537 19.78 6.83 6.61
CA PHE A 537 19.59 7.62 7.82
C PHE A 537 18.58 8.76 7.64
N ILE A 538 18.66 9.51 6.53
CA ILE A 538 17.70 10.59 6.22
C ILE A 538 16.26 10.04 6.14
N VAL A 539 16.05 8.96 5.38
CA VAL A 539 14.74 8.33 5.21
C VAL A 539 14.25 7.71 6.53
N GLY A 540 15.17 7.23 7.36
CA GLY A 540 14.89 6.68 8.67
C GLY A 540 14.34 7.72 9.66
N VAL A 541 14.87 8.94 9.63
CA VAL A 541 14.45 10.03 10.53
C VAL A 541 13.21 10.77 10.00
N ILE A 542 13.03 10.83 8.67
CA ILE A 542 11.96 11.61 8.03
C ILE A 542 11.01 10.66 7.28
N PRO A 543 10.03 10.04 7.96
CA PRO A 543 9.12 9.07 7.34
C PRO A 543 8.20 9.71 6.28
N GLU A 544 7.99 11.02 6.34
CA GLU A 544 7.23 11.78 5.32
C GLU A 544 7.80 11.61 3.92
N LEU A 545 9.11 11.42 3.78
CA LEU A 545 9.75 11.19 2.49
C LEU A 545 9.18 9.96 1.77
N VAL A 546 8.69 8.99 2.54
CA VAL A 546 8.09 7.76 2.04
C VAL A 546 6.57 7.83 2.04
N ASN A 547 5.96 8.34 3.11
CA ASN A 547 4.51 8.21 3.31
C ASN A 547 3.68 9.32 2.66
N TYR A 548 4.27 10.48 2.36
CA TYR A 548 3.53 11.63 1.88
C TYR A 548 2.92 11.44 0.48
N ILE A 549 3.68 10.88 -0.48
CA ILE A 549 3.17 10.66 -1.84
C ILE A 549 2.04 9.61 -1.83
N PRO A 550 2.20 8.43 -1.20
CA PRO A 550 1.11 7.45 -1.08
C PRO A 550 -0.14 8.02 -0.41
N SER A 551 -0.02 8.73 0.71
CA SER A 551 -1.17 9.29 1.42
C SER A 551 -1.90 10.33 0.57
N ARG A 552 -1.16 11.24 -0.07
CA ARG A 552 -1.72 12.29 -0.93
C ARG A 552 -2.49 11.70 -2.11
N VAL A 553 -1.90 10.73 -2.81
CA VAL A 553 -2.52 10.12 -3.99
C VAL A 553 -3.77 9.34 -3.59
N SER A 554 -3.70 8.57 -2.50
CA SER A 554 -4.85 7.82 -1.98
C SER A 554 -6.02 8.73 -1.62
N LEU A 555 -5.77 9.83 -0.91
CA LEU A 555 -6.81 10.75 -0.45
C LEU A 555 -7.39 11.67 -1.53
N THR A 556 -6.65 11.92 -2.62
CA THR A 556 -7.13 12.71 -3.77
C THR A 556 -7.71 11.85 -4.89
N SER A 557 -7.66 10.52 -4.76
CA SER A 557 -8.20 9.59 -5.75
C SER A 557 -9.74 9.59 -5.77
N VAL A 558 -10.32 9.10 -6.87
CA VAL A 558 -11.78 8.91 -6.98
C VAL A 558 -12.28 7.84 -5.99
N THR A 559 -11.40 6.91 -5.61
CA THR A 559 -11.63 5.84 -4.65
C THR A 559 -11.23 6.21 -3.23
N ALA A 560 -11.01 7.50 -2.94
CA ALA A 560 -10.56 7.96 -1.63
C ALA A 560 -11.54 7.52 -0.53
N PRO A 561 -11.02 7.12 0.66
CA PRO A 561 -11.88 6.79 1.78
C PRO A 561 -12.72 8.02 2.20
N PRO A 562 -13.99 7.83 2.60
CA PRO A 562 -14.81 8.94 3.03
C PRO A 562 -14.21 9.59 4.29
N PRO A 563 -14.34 10.91 4.47
CA PRO A 563 -13.89 11.64 5.67
C PRO A 563 -14.35 11.04 6.99
N LYS A 564 -15.46 10.28 7.02
CA LYS A 564 -15.96 9.56 8.21
C LYS A 564 -15.05 8.41 8.68
N ASN A 565 -14.06 8.00 7.89
CA ASN A 565 -13.14 6.91 8.24
C ASN A 565 -12.44 7.20 9.58
N PRO A 566 -12.46 6.28 10.57
CA PRO A 566 -11.81 6.47 11.87
C PRO A 566 -10.34 6.86 11.79
N ARG A 567 -9.58 6.31 10.81
CA ARG A 567 -8.14 6.59 10.63
C ARG A 567 -7.82 8.02 10.24
N LEU A 568 -8.80 8.75 9.67
CA LEU A 568 -8.62 10.15 9.27
C LEU A 568 -8.99 11.13 10.37
N GLN A 569 -9.73 10.68 11.40
CA GLN A 569 -10.41 11.58 12.31
C GLN A 569 -9.48 12.47 13.10
N ALA A 570 -8.38 11.94 13.61
CA ALA A 570 -7.45 12.76 14.38
C ALA A 570 -6.88 13.91 13.54
N CYS A 571 -6.46 13.64 12.30
CA CYS A 571 -5.98 14.70 11.38
C CYS A 571 -7.10 15.66 10.94
N ILE A 572 -8.33 15.17 10.77
CA ILE A 572 -9.49 16.04 10.49
C ILE A 572 -9.77 16.97 11.68
N GLU A 573 -9.70 16.44 12.90
CA GLU A 573 -9.90 17.20 14.14
C GLU A 573 -8.81 18.28 14.28
N ASP A 574 -7.54 17.96 13.97
CA ASP A 574 -6.41 18.91 13.91
C ASP A 574 -6.68 20.03 12.89
N TYR A 575 -7.05 19.67 11.66
CA TYR A 575 -7.41 20.61 10.59
C TYR A 575 -8.56 21.55 10.98
N ILE A 576 -9.62 21.02 11.59
CA ILE A 576 -10.78 21.81 12.00
C ILE A 576 -10.39 22.77 13.13
N ALA A 577 -9.51 22.38 14.04
CA ALA A 577 -9.02 23.26 15.11
C ALA A 577 -8.26 24.47 14.54
N GLU A 578 -7.35 24.23 13.60
CA GLU A 578 -6.61 25.30 12.90
C GLU A 578 -7.55 26.20 12.10
N THR A 579 -8.52 25.61 11.38
CA THR A 579 -9.51 26.36 10.61
C THR A 579 -10.41 27.20 11.53
N ASN A 580 -10.82 26.68 12.68
CA ASN A 580 -11.63 27.40 13.66
C ASN A 580 -10.86 28.56 14.32
N ALA A 581 -9.54 28.45 14.46
CA ALA A 581 -8.72 29.56 14.95
C ALA A 581 -8.74 30.77 13.99
N VAL A 582 -8.86 30.52 12.68
CA VAL A 582 -8.87 31.56 11.64
C VAL A 582 -10.30 32.04 11.31
N ARG A 583 -11.24 31.10 11.11
CA ARG A 583 -12.60 31.36 10.61
C ARG A 583 -13.70 31.16 11.64
N GLY A 584 -13.38 30.85 12.90
CA GLY A 584 -14.37 30.51 13.92
C GLY A 584 -15.41 31.61 14.17
N ASN A 585 -15.04 32.89 14.05
CA ASN A 585 -15.98 34.01 14.20
C ASN A 585 -17.03 34.05 13.09
N GLU A 586 -16.65 33.75 11.85
CA GLU A 586 -17.56 33.68 10.69
C GLU A 586 -18.59 32.56 10.89
N ILE A 587 -18.11 31.37 11.31
CA ILE A 587 -18.95 30.19 11.54
C ILE A 587 -19.93 30.46 12.70
N ARG A 588 -19.45 31.05 13.81
CA ARG A 588 -20.32 31.43 14.93
C ARG A 588 -21.38 32.45 14.51
N ALA A 589 -21.01 33.45 13.71
CA ALA A 589 -21.97 34.43 13.19
C ALA A 589 -23.03 33.77 12.30
N ALA A 590 -22.65 32.79 11.47
CA ALA A 590 -23.59 32.02 10.66
C ALA A 590 -24.57 31.19 11.52
N ILE A 591 -24.08 30.56 12.60
CA ILE A 591 -24.92 29.83 13.57
C ILE A 591 -25.89 30.77 14.28
N GLU A 592 -25.44 31.93 14.75
CA GLU A 592 -26.32 32.91 15.40
C GLU A 592 -27.37 33.46 14.44
N LYS A 593 -27.02 33.68 13.17
CA LYS A 593 -28.00 34.04 12.14
C LYS A 593 -29.04 32.93 11.95
N ALA A 594 -28.62 31.67 11.91
CA ALA A 594 -29.51 30.53 11.71
C ALA A 594 -30.53 30.34 12.84
N LYS A 595 -30.18 30.70 14.08
CA LYS A 595 -31.12 30.68 15.22
C LYS A 595 -32.33 31.62 15.03
N GLY A 596 -32.19 32.63 14.17
CA GLY A 596 -33.25 33.62 13.88
C GLY A 596 -34.19 33.24 12.73
N TRP A 597 -34.04 32.06 12.11
CA TRP A 597 -34.85 31.67 10.96
C TRP A 597 -36.33 31.43 11.30
N ASP A 598 -37.21 31.83 10.37
CA ASP A 598 -38.63 31.49 10.45
C ASP A 598 -38.86 30.07 9.91
N LEU A 599 -39.09 29.13 10.83
CA LEU A 599 -39.33 27.71 10.52
C LEU A 599 -40.81 27.36 10.39
N SER A 600 -41.72 28.35 10.38
CA SER A 600 -43.17 28.12 10.35
C SER A 600 -43.66 27.37 9.10
N SER A 601 -42.92 27.44 8.00
CA SER A 601 -43.22 26.72 6.76
C SER A 601 -42.89 25.23 6.80
N LEU A 602 -42.19 24.75 7.84
CA LEU A 602 -41.81 23.35 7.97
C LEU A 602 -42.81 22.58 8.85
N PRO A 603 -42.99 21.26 8.61
CA PRO A 603 -43.67 20.39 9.55
C PRO A 603 -42.98 20.45 10.92
N LYS A 604 -43.76 20.44 12.01
CA LYS A 604 -43.27 20.60 13.39
C LYS A 604 -42.07 19.70 13.72
N ARG A 605 -42.10 18.44 13.27
CA ARG A 605 -41.00 17.49 13.47
C ARG A 605 -39.68 17.98 12.83
N ARG A 606 -39.73 18.46 11.59
CA ARG A 606 -38.53 18.97 10.89
C ARG A 606 -38.05 20.27 11.51
N ALA A 607 -38.97 21.18 11.89
CA ALA A 607 -38.61 22.41 12.58
C ALA A 607 -37.85 22.12 13.90
N ASP A 608 -38.32 21.14 14.67
CA ASP A 608 -37.66 20.70 15.91
C ASP A 608 -36.28 20.07 15.63
N GLU A 609 -36.14 19.28 14.55
CA GLU A 609 -34.87 18.68 14.11
C GLU A 609 -33.84 19.75 13.70
N ILE A 610 -34.25 20.75 12.92
CA ILE A 610 -33.37 21.87 12.50
C ILE A 610 -32.97 22.74 13.68
N THR A 611 -33.90 23.05 14.59
CA THR A 611 -33.59 23.83 15.80
C THR A 611 -32.52 23.12 16.63
N LYS A 612 -32.68 21.81 16.86
CA LYS A 612 -31.67 20.99 17.56
C LYS A 612 -30.34 20.92 16.82
N ALA A 613 -30.36 20.86 15.48
CA ALA A 613 -29.15 20.84 14.66
C ALA A 613 -28.34 22.13 14.84
N ILE A 614 -29.01 23.29 14.80
CA ILE A 614 -28.38 24.62 15.01
C ILE A 614 -27.83 24.75 16.44
N ASP A 615 -28.59 24.30 17.45
CA ASP A 615 -28.11 24.28 18.84
C ASP A 615 -26.88 23.37 19.03
N ASN A 616 -26.87 22.22 18.36
CA ASN A 616 -25.72 21.31 18.37
C ASN A 616 -24.52 21.91 17.63
N ALA A 617 -24.73 22.66 16.55
CA ALA A 617 -23.65 23.35 15.83
C ALA A 617 -22.89 24.31 16.76
N GLY A 618 -23.59 25.05 17.63
CA GLY A 618 -22.96 25.91 18.65
C GLY A 618 -22.12 25.14 19.68
N LYS A 619 -22.51 23.89 20.00
CA LYS A 619 -21.79 23.03 20.97
C LYS A 619 -20.54 22.39 20.37
N THR A 620 -20.39 22.33 19.05
CA THR A 620 -19.25 21.67 18.39
C THR A 620 -17.91 22.28 18.80
N PHE A 621 -17.82 23.61 18.96
CA PHE A 621 -16.60 24.30 19.40
C PHE A 621 -16.15 23.85 20.79
N ALA A 622 -17.05 23.87 21.77
CA ALA A 622 -16.73 23.45 23.12
C ALA A 622 -16.38 21.95 23.19
N ALA A 623 -17.08 21.11 22.42
CA ALA A 623 -16.77 19.69 22.32
C ALA A 623 -15.42 19.42 21.65
N LEU A 624 -15.02 20.22 20.66
CA LEU A 624 -13.70 20.13 20.02
C LEU A 624 -12.59 20.58 20.98
N ASP A 625 -12.80 21.70 21.68
CA ASP A 625 -11.87 22.19 22.69
C ASP A 625 -11.65 21.13 23.79
N GLU A 626 -12.73 20.46 24.22
CA GLU A 626 -12.67 19.34 25.19
C GLU A 626 -11.83 18.16 24.67
N VAL A 627 -11.88 17.85 23.36
CA VAL A 627 -11.02 16.82 22.75
C VAL A 627 -9.54 17.17 22.91
N PHE A 628 -9.14 18.41 22.63
CA PHE A 628 -7.73 18.81 22.76
C PHE A 628 -7.28 18.96 24.21
N VAL A 629 -8.16 19.40 25.10
CA VAL A 629 -7.89 19.47 26.54
C VAL A 629 -7.67 18.06 27.11
N THR A 630 -8.53 17.11 26.75
CA THR A 630 -8.41 15.71 27.21
C THR A 630 -7.23 15.00 26.56
N ALA A 631 -6.92 15.27 25.29
CA ALA A 631 -5.71 14.77 24.63
C ALA A 631 -4.43 15.27 25.31
N LYS A 632 -4.36 16.57 25.63
CA LYS A 632 -3.23 17.13 26.39
C LYS A 632 -3.11 16.53 27.79
N ALA A 633 -4.22 16.24 28.45
CA ALA A 633 -4.22 15.57 29.75
C ALA A 633 -3.62 14.14 29.66
N ILE A 634 -3.79 13.44 28.54
CA ILE A 634 -3.10 12.17 28.28
C ILE A 634 -1.59 12.40 28.17
N ASP A 635 -1.15 13.38 27.38
CA ASP A 635 0.28 13.66 27.20
C ASP A 635 0.96 14.03 28.52
N ASP A 636 0.31 14.86 29.34
CA ASP A 636 0.80 15.25 30.66
C ASP A 636 0.86 14.04 31.62
N ALA A 637 -0.18 13.19 31.63
CA ALA A 637 -0.21 11.97 32.45
C ALA A 637 0.77 10.89 31.95
N ALA A 638 1.07 10.87 30.65
CA ALA A 638 1.95 9.90 30.00
C ALA A 638 3.40 10.05 30.46
N VAL A 639 3.85 11.24 30.83
CA VAL A 639 5.25 11.49 31.28
C VAL A 639 5.61 10.60 32.47
N ASP A 640 4.75 10.53 33.48
CA ASP A 640 4.98 9.75 34.69
C ASP A 640 4.51 8.29 34.54
N TYR A 641 3.46 8.06 33.75
CA TYR A 641 2.88 6.73 33.58
C TYR A 641 3.73 5.84 32.67
N ARG A 642 4.35 6.39 31.61
CA ARG A 642 5.08 5.61 30.60
C ARG A 642 6.27 4.80 31.17
N PRO A 643 7.17 5.35 32.01
CA PRO A 643 8.25 4.54 32.59
C PRO A 643 7.73 3.41 33.47
N LEU A 644 6.67 3.67 34.24
CA LEU A 644 6.01 2.67 35.08
C LEU A 644 5.33 1.59 34.22
N HIS A 645 4.62 2.01 33.18
CA HIS A 645 3.97 1.13 32.22
C HIS A 645 4.98 0.18 31.58
N VAL A 646 6.08 0.71 31.02
CA VAL A 646 7.13 -0.12 30.38
C VAL A 646 7.69 -1.12 31.38
N LYS A 647 7.97 -0.71 32.62
CA LYS A 647 8.47 -1.60 33.66
C LYS A 647 7.47 -2.71 34.02
N VAL A 648 6.21 -2.36 34.25
CA VAL A 648 5.18 -3.34 34.63
C VAL A 648 4.85 -4.26 33.46
N ARG A 649 4.81 -3.76 32.23
CA ARG A 649 4.62 -4.60 31.04
C ARG A 649 5.74 -5.61 30.88
N ALA A 650 7.00 -5.20 31.07
CA ALA A 650 8.12 -6.16 31.07
C ALA A 650 7.92 -7.27 32.13
N ILE A 651 7.54 -6.91 33.36
CA ILE A 651 7.25 -7.91 34.42
C ILE A 651 6.04 -8.79 34.05
N GLN A 652 4.99 -8.21 33.45
CA GLN A 652 3.81 -8.96 33.01
C GLN A 652 4.12 -9.91 31.86
N ASP A 653 5.04 -9.54 30.98
CA ASP A 653 5.55 -10.39 29.91
C ASP A 653 6.28 -11.58 30.53
N ASP A 654 7.23 -11.35 31.44
CA ASP A 654 7.92 -12.42 32.18
C ASP A 654 6.91 -13.33 32.90
N ILE A 655 5.90 -12.77 33.57
CA ILE A 655 4.83 -13.54 34.25
C ILE A 655 4.06 -14.41 33.26
N ARG A 656 3.77 -13.91 32.04
CA ARG A 656 3.07 -14.69 31.01
C ARG A 656 3.92 -15.83 30.50
N ASP A 657 5.21 -15.60 30.28
CA ASP A 657 6.14 -16.61 29.83
C ASP A 657 6.30 -17.72 30.87
N HIS A 658 6.48 -17.36 32.15
CA HIS A 658 6.53 -18.32 33.25
C HIS A 658 5.21 -19.09 33.38
N LYS A 659 4.05 -18.44 33.20
CA LYS A 659 2.73 -19.13 33.22
C LYS A 659 2.59 -20.12 32.06
N ALA A 660 3.05 -19.75 30.87
CA ALA A 660 3.06 -20.64 29.70
C ALA A 660 3.97 -21.85 29.94
N GLU A 661 5.19 -21.62 30.45
CA GLU A 661 6.15 -22.68 30.76
C GLU A 661 5.65 -23.62 31.87
N ILE A 662 5.04 -23.07 32.94
CA ILE A 662 4.37 -23.87 33.98
C ILE A 662 3.26 -24.74 33.38
N GLN A 663 2.46 -24.19 32.46
CA GLN A 663 1.41 -24.94 31.79
C GLN A 663 1.97 -26.05 30.90
N GLU A 664 3.06 -25.77 30.17
CA GLU A 664 3.75 -26.76 29.36
C GLU A 664 4.35 -27.87 30.23
N LEU A 665 5.02 -27.52 31.33
CA LEU A 665 5.54 -28.49 32.30
C LEU A 665 4.43 -29.34 32.92
N ARG A 666 3.24 -28.77 33.18
CA ARG A 666 2.07 -29.54 33.63
C ARG A 666 1.63 -30.55 32.57
N GLN A 667 1.53 -30.13 31.32
CA GLN A 667 1.18 -31.03 30.21
C GLN A 667 2.24 -32.14 30.03
N ARG A 668 3.52 -31.78 30.06
CA ARG A 668 4.64 -32.73 29.98
C ARG A 668 4.65 -33.71 31.15
N LEU A 669 4.38 -33.26 32.37
CA LEU A 669 4.28 -34.11 33.55
C LEU A 669 3.09 -35.09 33.43
N ASP A 670 1.94 -34.62 32.95
CA ASP A 670 0.76 -35.47 32.73
C ASP A 670 1.00 -36.51 31.63
N LEU A 671 1.69 -36.13 30.54
CA LEU A 671 2.13 -37.05 29.49
C LEU A 671 3.16 -38.05 30.01
N ALA A 672 4.16 -37.60 30.77
CA ALA A 672 5.20 -38.45 31.35
C ALA A 672 4.61 -39.49 32.31
N LYS A 673 3.60 -39.12 33.12
CA LYS A 673 2.87 -40.06 33.97
C LYS A 673 2.11 -41.13 33.18
N ARG A 674 1.64 -40.82 31.96
CA ARG A 674 0.90 -41.77 31.11
C ARG A 674 1.82 -42.70 30.32
N PHE A 675 2.94 -42.19 29.81
CA PHE A 675 3.79 -42.92 28.85
C PHE A 675 5.15 -43.37 29.43
N ARG A 676 5.60 -42.80 30.56
CA ARG A 676 6.84 -43.15 31.26
C ARG A 676 6.59 -43.31 32.77
N ALA A 677 5.64 -44.16 33.15
CA ALA A 677 5.20 -44.31 34.54
C ALA A 677 6.33 -44.73 35.50
N ASP A 678 7.33 -45.48 35.02
CA ASP A 678 8.39 -46.06 35.86
C ASP A 678 9.59 -45.11 36.11
N ASP A 679 9.67 -43.99 35.39
CA ASP A 679 10.79 -43.03 35.47
C ASP A 679 10.52 -41.93 36.52
N THR A 680 10.59 -42.35 37.79
CA THR A 680 10.35 -41.47 38.95
C THR A 680 11.34 -40.30 39.05
N GLY A 681 12.57 -40.46 38.55
CA GLY A 681 13.57 -39.39 38.52
C GLY A 681 13.20 -38.27 37.56
N TYR A 682 12.72 -38.62 36.36
CA TYR A 682 12.23 -37.64 35.38
C TYR A 682 10.99 -36.88 35.87
N HIS A 683 10.07 -37.57 36.56
CA HIS A 683 8.87 -36.92 37.13
C HIS A 683 9.24 -35.94 38.24
N ALA A 684 10.18 -36.30 39.11
CA ALA A 684 10.66 -35.44 40.18
C ALA A 684 11.39 -34.20 39.64
N ALA A 685 12.18 -34.34 38.58
CA ALA A 685 12.85 -33.21 37.92
C ALA A 685 11.82 -32.21 37.34
N LEU A 686 10.84 -32.68 36.56
CA LEU A 686 9.78 -31.82 36.01
C LEU A 686 8.94 -31.14 37.11
N ALA A 687 8.66 -31.85 38.21
CA ALA A 687 7.94 -31.27 39.35
C ALA A 687 8.78 -30.20 40.06
N ALA A 688 10.08 -30.41 40.23
CA ALA A 688 11.00 -29.45 40.83
C ALA A 688 11.17 -28.19 39.98
N ASP A 689 11.30 -28.33 38.65
CA ASP A 689 11.34 -27.17 37.73
C ASP A 689 10.04 -26.37 37.78
N ARG A 690 8.89 -27.05 37.82
CA ARG A 690 7.59 -26.39 38.00
C ARG A 690 7.52 -25.64 39.33
N GLU A 691 7.95 -26.24 40.44
CA GLU A 691 7.96 -25.58 41.75
C GLU A 691 8.91 -24.37 41.79
N ARG A 692 10.07 -24.47 41.13
CA ARG A 692 11.00 -23.34 40.94
C ARG A 692 10.30 -22.18 40.22
N LEU A 693 9.71 -22.45 39.06
CA LEU A 693 9.00 -21.44 38.27
C LEU A 693 7.78 -20.88 39.03
N GLU A 694 7.05 -21.70 39.78
CA GLU A 694 5.94 -21.24 40.62
C GLU A 694 6.44 -20.32 41.76
N SER A 695 7.66 -20.51 42.26
CA SER A 695 8.30 -19.60 43.22
C SER A 695 8.78 -18.31 42.55
N GLU A 696 9.43 -18.39 41.39
CA GLU A 696 9.87 -17.23 40.60
C GLU A 696 8.69 -16.37 40.17
N LEU A 697 7.59 -17.00 39.75
CA LEU A 697 6.32 -16.35 39.42
C LEU A 697 5.80 -15.52 40.61
N LYS A 698 5.82 -16.09 41.84
CA LYS A 698 5.41 -15.36 43.04
C LYS A 698 6.33 -14.17 43.34
N GLN A 699 7.63 -14.31 43.08
CA GLN A 699 8.58 -13.20 43.24
C GLN A 699 8.35 -12.09 42.21
N LEU A 700 8.08 -12.46 40.95
CA LEU A 700 7.75 -11.52 39.88
C LEU A 700 6.43 -10.78 40.18
N GLU A 701 5.39 -11.50 40.60
CA GLU A 701 4.11 -10.91 41.01
C GLU A 701 4.30 -9.93 42.18
N ALA A 702 5.20 -10.22 43.12
CA ALA A 702 5.55 -9.31 44.22
C ALA A 702 6.46 -8.13 43.81
N SER A 703 7.12 -8.20 42.64
CA SER A 703 8.00 -7.15 42.13
C SER A 703 7.27 -6.01 41.41
N ILE A 704 5.97 -6.21 41.12
CA ILE A 704 5.10 -5.17 40.56
C ILE A 704 5.00 -4.03 41.58
N PRO A 705 5.30 -2.78 41.21
CA PRO A 705 5.22 -1.64 42.12
C PRO A 705 3.82 -1.45 42.71
N ASP A 706 3.74 -1.17 44.02
CA ASP A 706 2.47 -0.98 44.74
C ASP A 706 1.63 0.19 44.18
N ASP A 707 2.29 1.17 43.52
CA ASP A 707 1.65 2.33 42.91
C ASP A 707 1.12 2.08 41.49
N TRP A 708 1.34 0.88 40.92
CA TRP A 708 0.83 0.49 39.59
C TRP A 708 -0.69 0.56 39.51
N GLU A 709 -1.41 -0.15 40.38
CA GLU A 709 -2.86 -0.32 40.27
C GLU A 709 -3.62 1.02 40.39
N PRO A 710 -3.27 1.93 41.34
CA PRO A 710 -3.84 3.27 41.39
C PRO A 710 -3.52 4.10 40.14
N ARG A 711 -2.25 4.16 39.71
CA ARG A 711 -1.83 4.98 38.56
C ARG A 711 -2.41 4.47 37.24
N HIS A 712 -2.46 3.15 37.03
CA HIS A 712 -3.08 2.54 35.88
C HIS A 712 -4.58 2.85 35.81
N ARG A 713 -5.28 2.77 36.96
CA ARG A 713 -6.69 3.14 37.06
C ARG A 713 -6.92 4.60 36.72
N ASP A 714 -6.07 5.49 37.21
CA ASP A 714 -6.19 6.93 36.94
C ASP A 714 -5.89 7.24 35.47
N PHE A 715 -4.84 6.66 34.89
CA PHE A 715 -4.54 6.81 33.47
C PHE A 715 -5.68 6.26 32.58
N LYS A 716 -6.26 5.12 32.93
CA LYS A 716 -7.42 4.54 32.21
C LYS A 716 -8.65 5.44 32.27
N LYS A 717 -8.86 6.20 33.35
CA LYS A 717 -9.93 7.21 33.40
C LYS A 717 -9.67 8.32 32.38
N VAL A 718 -8.45 8.84 32.32
CA VAL A 718 -8.07 9.89 31.36
C VAL A 718 -8.27 9.40 29.91
N LEU A 719 -7.86 8.17 29.58
CA LEU A 719 -8.13 7.57 28.27
C LEU A 719 -9.63 7.43 27.97
N ALA A 720 -10.43 7.02 28.96
CA ALA A 720 -11.87 6.88 28.80
C ALA A 720 -12.57 8.24 28.63
N GLU A 721 -12.08 9.28 29.29
CA GLU A 721 -12.54 10.66 29.15
C GLU A 721 -12.25 11.19 27.74
N GLU A 722 -11.04 11.00 27.22
CA GLU A 722 -10.69 11.40 25.85
C GLU A 722 -11.51 10.65 24.79
N LYS A 723 -11.65 9.32 24.93
CA LYS A 723 -12.53 8.52 24.05
C LYS A 723 -13.97 9.04 24.08
N ARG A 724 -14.48 9.39 25.26
CA ARG A 724 -15.83 9.96 25.42
C ARG A 724 -15.93 11.35 24.80
N ALA A 725 -14.92 12.21 24.97
CA ALA A 725 -14.87 13.54 24.38
C ALA A 725 -14.89 13.44 22.84
N ARG A 726 -14.04 12.60 22.24
CA ARG A 726 -14.03 12.37 20.78
C ARG A 726 -15.35 11.82 20.27
N LEU A 727 -15.91 10.80 20.92
CA LEU A 727 -17.23 10.26 20.52
C LEU A 727 -18.35 11.31 20.64
N THR A 728 -18.29 12.15 21.68
CA THR A 728 -19.26 13.24 21.88
C THR A 728 -19.12 14.28 20.79
N TYR A 729 -17.91 14.75 20.52
CA TYR A 729 -17.63 15.69 19.43
C TYR A 729 -18.13 15.14 18.08
N ARG A 730 -17.75 13.91 17.73
CA ARG A 730 -18.15 13.26 16.47
C ARG A 730 -19.67 13.14 16.35
N ARG A 731 -20.36 12.73 17.42
CA ARG A 731 -21.82 12.62 17.44
C ARG A 731 -22.51 13.98 17.34
N VAL A 732 -22.07 14.98 18.10
CA VAL A 732 -22.65 16.33 18.09
C VAL A 732 -22.46 16.99 16.73
N THR A 733 -21.29 16.79 16.11
CA THR A 733 -20.95 17.29 14.77
C THR A 733 -21.84 16.65 13.71
N ASP A 734 -21.97 15.32 13.73
CA ASP A 734 -22.84 14.60 12.79
C ASP A 734 -24.32 15.05 12.96
N GLN A 735 -24.79 15.17 14.21
CA GLN A 735 -26.14 15.65 14.55
C GLN A 735 -26.40 17.12 14.21
N ALA A 736 -25.35 17.94 14.06
CA ALA A 736 -25.47 19.35 13.71
C ALA A 736 -25.64 19.56 12.19
N TYR A 737 -25.13 18.64 11.37
CA TYR A 737 -25.06 18.81 9.93
C TYR A 737 -26.02 17.89 9.15
N GLU A 738 -26.23 16.65 9.59
CA GLU A 738 -27.09 15.67 8.91
C GLU A 738 -28.51 16.20 8.63
N PRO A 739 -29.23 16.81 9.60
CA PRO A 739 -30.58 17.33 9.34
C PRO A 739 -30.62 18.49 8.33
N ILE A 740 -29.55 19.29 8.27
CA ILE A 740 -29.43 20.42 7.34
C ILE A 740 -29.25 19.89 5.91
N MET A 741 -28.35 18.91 5.72
CA MET A 741 -28.15 18.27 4.42
C MET A 741 -29.42 17.55 3.93
N GLU A 742 -30.09 16.80 4.81
CA GLU A 742 -31.34 16.12 4.47
C GLU A 742 -32.42 17.12 4.03
N LEU A 743 -32.61 18.22 4.76
CA LEU A 743 -33.60 19.24 4.39
C LEU A 743 -33.26 19.91 3.06
N ILE A 744 -32.01 20.27 2.80
CA ILE A 744 -31.58 20.82 1.51
C ILE A 744 -31.87 19.82 0.38
N GLY A 745 -31.57 18.53 0.58
CA GLY A 745 -31.89 17.48 -0.39
C GLY A 745 -33.38 17.37 -0.68
N VAL A 746 -34.22 17.39 0.35
CA VAL A 746 -35.68 17.37 0.23
C VAL A 746 -36.20 18.58 -0.53
N LEU A 747 -35.76 19.79 -0.17
CA LEU A 747 -36.19 21.03 -0.83
C LEU A 747 -35.73 21.11 -2.29
N ASN A 748 -34.51 20.64 -2.61
CA ASN A 748 -34.04 20.59 -3.98
C ASN A 748 -34.84 19.61 -4.85
N SER A 749 -35.29 18.48 -4.27
CA SER A 749 -36.13 17.50 -4.97
C SER A 749 -37.60 17.93 -5.18
N THR A 750 -38.02 19.09 -4.68
CA THR A 750 -39.41 19.59 -4.80
C THR A 750 -39.87 19.70 -6.25
N ASP A 751 -39.00 20.14 -7.17
CA ASP A 751 -39.39 20.30 -8.58
C ASP A 751 -39.62 18.93 -9.24
N ALA A 752 -38.88 17.90 -8.83
CA ALA A 752 -39.09 16.53 -9.30
C ALA A 752 -40.41 15.94 -8.77
N LEU A 753 -40.78 16.27 -7.52
CA LEU A 753 -42.09 15.89 -6.97
C LEU A 753 -43.24 16.58 -7.70
N LEU A 754 -43.09 17.87 -8.02
CA LEU A 754 -44.08 18.63 -8.81
C LEU A 754 -44.24 18.05 -10.23
N ALA A 755 -43.16 17.62 -10.87
CA ALA A 755 -43.22 16.99 -12.19
C ALA A 755 -43.98 15.65 -12.18
N LEU A 756 -43.91 14.91 -11.06
CA LEU A 756 -44.62 13.64 -10.87
C LEU A 756 -46.05 13.80 -10.35
N GLU A 757 -46.45 15.02 -9.98
CA GLU A 757 -47.77 15.29 -9.40
C GLU A 757 -48.90 14.88 -10.37
N ASP A 758 -48.77 15.25 -11.64
CA ASP A 758 -49.75 14.93 -12.69
C ASP A 758 -49.83 13.42 -12.93
N ASP A 759 -48.70 12.71 -12.90
CA ASP A 759 -48.64 11.25 -13.07
C ASP A 759 -49.30 10.52 -11.88
N ILE A 760 -49.04 10.99 -10.65
CA ILE A 760 -49.68 10.44 -9.45
C ILE A 760 -51.18 10.69 -9.50
N ARG A 761 -51.62 11.91 -9.82
CA ARG A 761 -53.06 12.23 -9.94
C ARG A 761 -53.72 11.44 -11.08
N GLY A 762 -53.00 11.18 -12.17
CA GLY A 762 -53.44 10.37 -13.30
C GLY A 762 -53.76 8.90 -12.94
N LEU A 763 -53.22 8.39 -11.83
CA LEU A 763 -53.60 7.06 -11.32
C LEU A 763 -55.09 6.98 -10.94
N ALA A 764 -55.76 8.11 -10.64
CA ALA A 764 -57.20 8.15 -10.43
C ALA A 764 -57.98 7.64 -11.66
N GLU A 765 -57.55 8.01 -12.86
CA GLU A 765 -58.16 7.53 -14.10
C GLU A 765 -57.82 6.06 -14.35
N VAL A 766 -56.60 5.63 -14.03
CA VAL A 766 -56.18 4.23 -14.14
C VAL A 766 -57.02 3.33 -13.23
N ILE A 767 -57.31 3.78 -12.00
CA ILE A 767 -58.20 3.06 -11.06
C ILE A 767 -59.59 2.86 -11.67
N ARG A 768 -60.16 3.91 -12.29
CA ARG A 768 -61.51 3.91 -12.90
C ARG A 768 -61.58 3.25 -14.28
N SER A 769 -60.45 3.04 -14.93
CA SER A 769 -60.38 2.42 -16.27
C SER A 769 -60.75 0.93 -16.26
N ASP A 770 -61.18 0.41 -17.40
CA ASP A 770 -61.53 -1.01 -17.59
C ASP A 770 -60.29 -1.91 -17.83
N ARG A 771 -59.11 -1.45 -17.42
CA ARG A 771 -57.84 -2.18 -17.58
C ARG A 771 -57.77 -3.41 -16.68
N ALA A 772 -57.07 -4.45 -17.14
CA ALA A 772 -56.81 -5.65 -16.33
C ALA A 772 -56.08 -5.30 -15.01
N PRO A 773 -56.35 -6.01 -13.90
CA PRO A 773 -55.72 -5.74 -12.59
C PRO A 773 -54.19 -5.69 -12.64
N ALA A 774 -53.57 -6.56 -13.44
CA ALA A 774 -52.12 -6.58 -13.64
C ALA A 774 -51.59 -5.29 -14.31
N ALA A 775 -52.34 -4.70 -15.25
CA ALA A 775 -51.95 -3.46 -15.92
C ALA A 775 -52.16 -2.23 -15.01
N LYS A 776 -53.15 -2.27 -14.10
CA LYS A 776 -53.30 -1.25 -13.05
C LYS A 776 -52.16 -1.34 -12.04
N GLU A 777 -51.79 -2.54 -11.60
CA GLU A 777 -50.66 -2.75 -10.68
C GLU A 777 -49.33 -2.26 -11.27
N GLU A 778 -49.10 -2.48 -12.56
CA GLU A 778 -47.88 -2.03 -13.24
C GLU A 778 -47.78 -0.50 -13.32
N ALA A 779 -48.90 0.21 -13.55
CA ALA A 779 -48.91 1.66 -13.52
C ALA A 779 -48.52 2.24 -12.15
N PHE A 780 -48.97 1.61 -11.05
CA PHE A 780 -48.54 1.98 -9.70
C PHE A 780 -47.06 1.68 -9.46
N LYS A 781 -46.53 0.56 -9.96
CA LYS A 781 -45.11 0.21 -9.86
C LYS A 781 -44.22 1.21 -10.59
N GLU A 782 -44.64 1.67 -11.76
CA GLU A 782 -43.87 2.65 -12.52
C GLU A 782 -43.78 3.99 -11.80
N VAL A 783 -44.91 4.49 -11.26
CA VAL A 783 -44.92 5.72 -10.45
C VAL A 783 -44.10 5.53 -9.16
N GLU A 784 -44.20 4.38 -8.48
CA GLU A 784 -43.34 4.05 -7.32
C GLU A 784 -41.85 4.05 -7.68
N ARG A 785 -41.49 3.55 -8.87
CA ARG A 785 -40.11 3.52 -9.37
C ARG A 785 -39.59 4.93 -9.61
N GLN A 786 -40.35 5.76 -10.32
CA GLN A 786 -39.98 7.14 -10.61
C GLN A 786 -39.84 7.99 -9.34
N LEU A 787 -40.73 7.80 -8.35
CA LEU A 787 -40.63 8.43 -7.03
C LEU A 787 -39.34 8.04 -6.28
N ASN A 788 -38.92 6.77 -6.35
CA ASN A 788 -37.69 6.31 -5.67
C ASN A 788 -36.40 6.81 -6.34
N GLU A 789 -36.41 6.96 -7.67
CA GLU A 789 -35.24 7.41 -8.43
C GLU A 789 -35.05 8.94 -8.37
N GLY A 790 -36.15 9.71 -8.27
CA GLY A 790 -36.13 11.16 -8.48
C GLY A 790 -36.39 12.06 -7.27
N VAL A 791 -36.97 11.57 -6.17
CA VAL A 791 -37.43 12.45 -5.07
C VAL A 791 -36.89 12.02 -3.70
N ALA A 792 -36.28 12.97 -2.99
CA ALA A 792 -35.73 12.73 -1.65
C ALA A 792 -36.86 12.69 -0.59
N ASP A 793 -36.73 11.72 0.31
CA ASP A 793 -37.62 11.43 1.45
C ASP A 793 -39.13 11.46 1.11
N VAL A 794 -39.59 10.47 0.35
CA VAL A 794 -41.01 10.26 -0.02
C VAL A 794 -41.61 9.04 0.66
N ASN A 795 -41.07 8.63 1.81
CA ASN A 795 -41.46 7.40 2.51
C ASN A 795 -42.96 7.34 2.83
N ALA A 796 -43.57 8.48 3.20
CA ALA A 796 -44.99 8.59 3.49
C ALA A 796 -45.85 8.34 2.24
N ILE A 797 -45.57 9.06 1.14
CA ILE A 797 -46.25 8.91 -0.16
C ILE A 797 -46.09 7.47 -0.68
N ARG A 798 -44.86 6.93 -0.65
CA ARG A 798 -44.57 5.56 -1.07
C ARG A 798 -45.34 4.53 -0.24
N SER A 799 -45.39 4.69 1.08
CA SER A 799 -46.10 3.74 1.94
C SER A 799 -47.59 3.68 1.58
N ALA A 800 -48.21 4.84 1.32
CA ALA A 800 -49.60 4.99 0.94
C ALA A 800 -49.86 4.50 -0.51
N LEU A 801 -48.95 4.74 -1.45
CA LEU A 801 -49.03 4.17 -2.80
C LEU A 801 -48.94 2.64 -2.75
N SER A 802 -48.04 2.10 -1.93
CA SER A 802 -47.88 0.65 -1.80
C SER A 802 -49.08 -0.03 -1.12
N SER A 803 -49.72 0.65 -0.15
CA SER A 803 -50.95 0.15 0.48
C SER A 803 -52.07 0.14 -0.54
N THR A 804 -52.24 1.22 -1.29
CA THR A 804 -53.22 1.35 -2.36
C THR A 804 -53.01 0.27 -3.43
N ARG A 805 -51.78 0.09 -3.91
CA ARG A 805 -51.40 -0.96 -4.87
C ARG A 805 -51.75 -2.37 -4.38
N ARG A 806 -51.53 -2.68 -3.09
CA ARG A 806 -51.89 -3.98 -2.50
C ARG A 806 -53.40 -4.21 -2.50
N VAL A 807 -54.20 -3.15 -2.27
CA VAL A 807 -55.67 -3.24 -2.33
C VAL A 807 -56.12 -3.41 -3.78
N VAL A 808 -55.51 -2.70 -4.75
CA VAL A 808 -55.76 -2.89 -6.19
C VAL A 808 -55.50 -4.33 -6.65
N SER A 809 -54.44 -4.97 -6.13
CA SER A 809 -54.05 -6.34 -6.51
C SER A 809 -54.92 -7.43 -5.85
N ARG A 810 -55.36 -7.22 -4.59
CA ARG A 810 -56.10 -8.26 -3.81
C ARG A 810 -57.62 -8.11 -3.81
N GLU A 811 -58.13 -6.89 -3.97
CA GLU A 811 -59.55 -6.56 -3.85
C GLU A 811 -59.99 -5.71 -5.06
N SER A 812 -59.65 -6.15 -6.28
CA SER A 812 -59.90 -5.44 -7.55
C SER A 812 -61.36 -5.03 -7.78
N ASP A 813 -62.28 -5.73 -7.14
CA ASP A 813 -63.73 -5.59 -7.36
C ASP A 813 -64.36 -4.53 -6.42
N LYS A 814 -63.59 -3.98 -5.47
CA LYS A 814 -64.06 -3.01 -4.47
C LYS A 814 -63.53 -1.61 -4.74
N LEU A 815 -64.11 -0.97 -5.77
CA LEU A 815 -63.70 0.36 -6.23
C LEU A 815 -63.72 1.42 -5.10
N GLU A 816 -64.75 1.44 -4.25
CA GLU A 816 -64.88 2.40 -3.14
C GLU A 816 -63.72 2.31 -2.13
N LYS A 817 -63.24 1.09 -1.86
CA LYS A 817 -62.13 0.86 -0.91
C LYS A 817 -60.79 1.30 -1.51
N ILE A 818 -60.61 1.11 -2.82
CA ILE A 818 -59.42 1.57 -3.55
C ILE A 818 -59.40 3.10 -3.60
N GLU A 819 -60.52 3.74 -3.91
CA GLU A 819 -60.62 5.21 -3.94
C GLU A 819 -60.38 5.81 -2.54
N GLN A 820 -60.90 5.22 -1.47
CA GLN A 820 -60.63 5.68 -0.09
C GLN A 820 -59.14 5.62 0.30
N GLU A 821 -58.45 4.54 -0.06
CA GLU A 821 -56.99 4.44 0.18
C GLU A 821 -56.21 5.42 -0.70
N PHE A 822 -56.61 5.60 -1.95
CA PHE A 822 -55.97 6.55 -2.86
C PHE A 822 -56.18 8.01 -2.45
N GLN A 823 -57.32 8.37 -1.86
CA GLN A 823 -57.53 9.71 -1.28
C GLN A 823 -56.53 10.03 -0.17
N LYS A 824 -56.06 9.03 0.59
CA LYS A 824 -54.98 9.23 1.57
C LYS A 824 -53.65 9.58 0.89
N VAL A 825 -53.37 9.00 -0.28
CA VAL A 825 -52.19 9.33 -1.08
C VAL A 825 -52.26 10.79 -1.53
N LEU A 826 -53.39 11.22 -2.08
CA LEU A 826 -53.58 12.60 -2.53
C LEU A 826 -53.48 13.61 -1.39
N ALA A 827 -54.06 13.30 -0.22
CA ALA A 827 -53.94 14.18 0.96
C ALA A 827 -52.49 14.35 1.43
N ILE A 828 -51.70 13.26 1.45
CA ILE A 828 -50.27 13.33 1.81
C ILE A 828 -49.47 14.07 0.73
N LEU A 829 -49.79 13.87 -0.55
CA LEU A 829 -49.15 14.57 -1.67
C LEU A 829 -49.39 16.08 -1.60
N ASP A 830 -50.64 16.50 -1.38
CA ASP A 830 -51.01 17.91 -1.27
C ASP A 830 -50.30 18.59 -0.08
N GLU A 831 -50.24 17.91 1.08
CA GLU A 831 -49.51 18.38 2.25
C GLU A 831 -48.01 18.54 1.94
N GLU A 832 -47.38 17.52 1.37
CA GLU A 832 -45.96 17.52 1.02
C GLU A 832 -45.60 18.60 -0.01
N VAL A 833 -46.40 18.75 -1.06
CA VAL A 833 -46.18 19.79 -2.08
C VAL A 833 -46.32 21.19 -1.48
N ALA A 834 -47.35 21.42 -0.65
CA ALA A 834 -47.62 22.72 -0.06
C ALA A 834 -46.46 23.20 0.84
N TRP A 835 -46.01 22.37 1.79
CA TRP A 835 -44.96 22.79 2.71
C TRP A 835 -43.59 22.87 2.01
N ARG A 836 -43.25 21.91 1.12
CA ARG A 836 -41.97 21.93 0.39
C ARG A 836 -41.83 23.16 -0.49
N THR A 837 -42.90 23.56 -1.19
CA THR A 837 -42.89 24.75 -2.06
C THR A 837 -42.74 26.04 -1.25
N ALA A 838 -43.45 26.15 -0.13
CA ALA A 838 -43.33 27.30 0.77
C ALA A 838 -41.93 27.40 1.39
N ALA A 839 -41.42 26.29 1.94
CA ALA A 839 -40.10 26.21 2.57
C ALA A 839 -38.97 26.43 1.55
N LYS A 840 -39.08 25.93 0.32
CA LYS A 840 -38.10 26.17 -0.74
C LYS A 840 -37.94 27.66 -1.04
N ARG A 841 -39.04 28.41 -1.08
CA ARG A 841 -39.00 29.86 -1.36
C ARG A 841 -38.45 30.67 -0.20
N ALA A 842 -38.78 30.30 1.04
CA ALA A 842 -38.42 31.06 2.23
C ALA A 842 -37.04 30.71 2.78
N LEU A 843 -36.69 29.42 2.86
CA LEU A 843 -35.54 28.92 3.64
C LEU A 843 -34.36 28.45 2.77
N LEU A 844 -34.57 27.99 1.54
CA LEU A 844 -33.48 27.41 0.73
C LEU A 844 -32.28 28.35 0.52
N PRO A 845 -32.45 29.66 0.22
CA PRO A 845 -31.31 30.58 0.09
C PRO A 845 -30.51 30.74 1.38
N GLU A 846 -31.19 30.72 2.54
CA GLU A 846 -30.52 30.86 3.83
C GLU A 846 -29.84 29.55 4.26
N LEU A 847 -30.48 28.41 4.02
CA LEU A 847 -29.91 27.08 4.25
C LEU A 847 -28.66 26.84 3.41
N THR A 848 -28.67 27.25 2.14
CA THR A 848 -27.50 27.11 1.24
C THR A 848 -26.34 28.02 1.65
N ALA A 849 -26.63 29.24 2.11
CA ALA A 849 -25.59 30.12 2.65
C ALA A 849 -25.00 29.58 3.97
N TYR A 850 -25.83 29.01 4.84
CA TYR A 850 -25.39 28.37 6.08
C TYR A 850 -24.58 27.11 5.82
N ASP A 851 -25.04 26.23 4.91
CA ASP A 851 -24.29 25.06 4.45
C ASP A 851 -22.89 25.47 3.98
N ALA A 852 -22.79 26.47 3.10
CA ALA A 852 -21.50 26.95 2.60
C ALA A 852 -20.54 27.42 3.72
N ALA A 853 -21.06 27.95 4.82
CA ALA A 853 -20.25 28.38 5.96
C ALA A 853 -19.74 27.22 6.82
N ILE A 854 -20.55 26.16 7.01
CA ILE A 854 -20.23 25.07 7.97
C ILE A 854 -19.76 23.77 7.31
N LYS A 855 -19.95 23.61 6.01
CA LYS A 855 -19.71 22.37 5.25
C LYS A 855 -18.29 21.82 5.37
N TYR A 856 -17.29 22.69 5.35
CA TYR A 856 -15.87 22.30 5.41
C TYR A 856 -15.29 22.25 6.82
N THR A 857 -16.13 22.47 7.84
CA THR A 857 -15.76 22.33 9.25
C THR A 857 -16.67 21.30 9.91
N ILE A 858 -17.85 21.72 10.39
CA ILE A 858 -18.84 20.85 11.03
C ILE A 858 -19.31 19.76 10.06
N GLY A 859 -19.49 20.08 8.78
CA GLY A 859 -20.01 19.12 7.80
C GLY A 859 -18.98 18.14 7.22
N LEU A 860 -17.68 18.37 7.45
CA LEU A 860 -16.59 17.71 6.70
C LEU A 860 -16.66 16.18 6.77
N ARG A 861 -17.01 15.64 7.95
CA ARG A 861 -17.10 14.20 8.22
C ARG A 861 -18.18 13.48 7.40
N LEU A 862 -19.27 14.17 7.06
CA LEU A 862 -20.43 13.58 6.36
C LEU A 862 -20.37 13.78 4.85
N LEU A 863 -19.31 14.39 4.32
CA LEU A 863 -19.11 14.47 2.88
C LEU A 863 -18.82 13.08 2.30
N ASN A 864 -19.32 12.83 1.08
CA ASN A 864 -18.99 11.60 0.36
C ASN A 864 -17.51 11.53 -0.03
N ARG A 865 -16.92 12.69 -0.35
CA ARG A 865 -15.52 12.84 -0.74
C ARG A 865 -14.95 14.11 -0.14
N MET A 866 -13.70 14.03 0.27
CA MET A 866 -12.93 15.16 0.75
C MET A 866 -12.55 16.10 -0.40
N PRO A 867 -12.66 17.42 -0.23
CA PRO A 867 -12.09 18.39 -1.16
C PRO A 867 -10.57 18.20 -1.31
N ASP A 868 -10.05 18.39 -2.52
CA ASP A 868 -8.65 18.07 -2.82
C ASP A 868 -7.65 18.96 -2.04
N ASP A 869 -8.02 20.21 -1.72
CA ASP A 869 -7.25 21.12 -0.87
C ASP A 869 -7.12 20.60 0.56
N ILE A 870 -8.24 20.20 1.17
CA ILE A 870 -8.28 19.63 2.52
C ILE A 870 -7.57 18.26 2.57
N ALA A 871 -7.72 17.46 1.51
CA ALA A 871 -7.07 16.16 1.40
C ALA A 871 -5.54 16.27 1.43
N ILE A 872 -4.95 17.34 0.88
CA ILE A 872 -3.50 17.54 0.89
C ILE A 872 -2.98 17.83 2.30
N GLU A 873 -3.70 18.60 3.10
CA GLU A 873 -3.31 18.91 4.49
C GLU A 873 -3.42 17.66 5.37
N ILE A 874 -4.50 16.89 5.23
CA ILE A 874 -4.68 15.63 5.96
C ILE A 874 -3.64 14.59 5.54
N ALA A 875 -3.26 14.55 4.26
CA ALA A 875 -2.20 13.67 3.77
C ALA A 875 -0.84 13.93 4.45
N ALA A 876 -0.51 15.20 4.72
CA ALA A 876 0.70 15.56 5.46
C ALA A 876 0.64 15.06 6.91
N CYS A 877 -0.47 15.32 7.60
CA CYS A 877 -0.68 14.84 8.97
C CYS A 877 -0.61 13.31 9.10
N GLN A 878 -1.16 12.56 8.14
CA GLN A 878 -1.10 11.09 8.13
C GLN A 878 0.28 10.51 7.79
N ALA A 879 1.18 11.31 7.21
CA ALA A 879 2.51 10.83 6.84
C ALA A 879 3.43 10.63 8.06
N HIS A 880 3.07 11.20 9.22
CA HIS A 880 3.81 11.05 10.48
C HIS A 880 3.49 9.74 11.21
N HIS A 881 4.51 9.15 11.81
CA HIS A 881 4.33 8.04 12.75
C HIS A 881 3.81 8.56 14.09
N ARG A 882 2.90 7.82 14.69
CA ARG A 882 2.30 8.13 16.00
C ARG A 882 2.57 7.00 16.96
N ASP A 883 2.90 7.32 18.20
CA ASP A 883 3.04 6.32 19.25
C ASP A 883 1.66 6.04 19.87
N ILE A 884 1.22 4.79 19.80
CA ILE A 884 -0.06 4.34 20.36
C ILE A 884 0.13 3.31 21.48
N SER A 885 1.36 3.13 21.97
CA SER A 885 1.71 2.09 22.96
C SER A 885 0.92 2.18 24.27
N LEU A 886 0.57 3.38 24.72
CA LEU A 886 -0.19 3.59 25.95
C LEU A 886 -1.68 3.19 25.85
N TYR A 887 -2.17 2.93 24.63
CA TYR A 887 -3.52 2.40 24.39
C TYR A 887 -3.57 0.86 24.43
N PHE A 888 -2.41 0.19 24.50
CA PHE A 888 -2.25 -1.27 24.59
C PHE A 888 -1.87 -1.70 26.00
#